data_AF-A0A7C5BQK3-F1
#
_entry.id   AF-A0A7C5BQK3-F1
#
_cell.length_a   1.000
_cell.length_b   1.000
_cell.length_c   1.000
_cell.angle_alpha   90.00
_cell.angle_beta   90.00
_cell.angle_gamma   90.00
#
_symmetry.space_group_name_H-M   'P 1'
#
loop_
_entity.id
_entity.type
_entity.pdbx_description
1 polymer ?
#
loop_
_entity_poly.entity_id
_entity_poly.type
_entity_poly.pdbx_seq_one_letter_code
_entity_poly.pdbx_strand_id
1 'polypeptide(L)'
;MSQTPKAGTAIDLAPFGRIIYYEGDEPRKRRFVDAVMEGGAYLPSEPDSSGRRHLAVQWAEPRDISAVAVTFDGPAAEVEVQYWQAKWPFNDRDLGRGGGRGWIGRDDHYRGKWITAISDVSAEGSRVVHDFAHLDLTEIWDPGGLEHAEDFNAEFRTTLQLRLLFAEGASPRVKRIEAFVKGEWQEGEVDIFGVGDACVRATNGHITDVARGDEALNVKYLYMAPPKFDLPHRHTVITVDDEDHPFSFRASDVINEALYVEDFGVLVRPSIDRRAPEQIVDALVASGVKPIYDKVADEPEQTFDRAMAEIPRLRPAFQHAPRGRYVPLGCEGSKQRFGLRYNGNVFVNKGENKPMGRDLVNLLWSGAEMNYRFATGDFPDFREREGAVRQSWSEDGTPVITSVWDDRDIEWTQTAFAAYLREDMGECFGRKGSEDRVLLVQFEVRNVCRDARKAHLWMQSSPFECVEYDSGLLSAHGKLVKTEQLQSDELAARVDRKDVPNTFNWIVRDYDRSLIRSRIDLGKGCGYASPLSMDREGPAGITSAFHYQVDLAGGERDVVTFAIPYCTLTGEDGAFTLASVDYNAKLADVRDFWTPFVQSGARIVIPDKMVQRFYDKVPVHVAITATKDPGSGEYVVPAATFSYGACGNEACIQIRQLDYRGMHKQAERYLDGLLLVQGADGLDGNFQSKEGALAGASFNDGKSVGAPFAYNSDHGFILQSLAEHYFITRDTEWLRRVAGNIVSGCDFVTRERQATKIERDGERVPEYGLMPAGHLEDNDEWRYWFAVNAHACRGIEWAAWALAEIDHPDAKRLAEEADAYRADILAAVERARVESPVVRLPDNTAIPHVPIRTDIRGPEWGWFREAAYGPLHLVDGGVLEPDDQTVTWVLKYLEDVAFPSRDWGRPIDVEKYWFSRAGLTIQANLLNNGVAYVKRDQPEYAVRALFNDFAASIYDDVLVFTEHPVVQLGRGVGPYYKTPDECGFLNLLRSCMINEEGDTLYLAKAAPVSWFRVGEKVEVCDAATWFGPVSYTITVTDDAIEARVKPPRRNPPAKLALRLRRADGKPIKSVTGGEWDAERGTVWLDAGAEEITVTAGDALAPHVGIVMSGASPPPTSL
;
A
#
# COMPACT_ATOMS: atom_id res chain seq x y z
N MET A 1 -39.68 -28.29 6.10
CA MET A 1 -40.20 -26.91 5.97
C MET A 1 -40.11 -26.26 7.34
N SER A 2 -39.17 -25.33 7.52
CA SER A 2 -39.08 -24.52 8.73
C SER A 2 -40.30 -23.59 8.76
N GLN A 3 -41.01 -23.55 9.89
CA GLN A 3 -42.09 -22.60 10.08
C GLN A 3 -41.47 -21.21 10.23
N THR A 4 -41.87 -20.22 9.43
CA THR A 4 -41.39 -18.84 9.57
C THR A 4 -41.55 -18.39 11.03
N PRO A 5 -40.50 -17.86 11.67
CA PRO A 5 -40.57 -17.44 13.07
C PRO A 5 -41.58 -16.30 13.25
N LYS A 6 -41.89 -15.96 14.50
CA LYS A 6 -42.74 -14.81 14.85
C LYS A 6 -41.91 -13.73 15.51
N ALA A 7 -42.35 -12.47 15.40
CA ALA A 7 -41.77 -11.40 16.19
C ALA A 7 -41.82 -11.74 17.70
N GLY A 8 -40.77 -11.35 18.43
CA GLY A 8 -40.60 -11.67 19.86
C GLY A 8 -40.12 -13.10 20.15
N THR A 9 -39.69 -13.86 19.13
CA THR A 9 -39.06 -15.17 19.32
C THR A 9 -37.54 -15.09 19.14
N ALA A 10 -36.81 -16.01 19.78
CA ALA A 10 -35.34 -16.07 19.71
C ALA A 10 -34.84 -16.22 18.27
N ILE A 11 -33.72 -15.58 17.97
CA ILE A 11 -33.12 -15.55 16.64
C ILE A 11 -32.23 -16.79 16.44
N ASP A 12 -32.61 -17.66 15.50
CA ASP A 12 -31.84 -18.83 15.07
C ASP A 12 -31.13 -18.53 13.75
N LEU A 13 -29.80 -18.58 13.75
CA LEU A 13 -28.94 -18.29 12.61
C LEU A 13 -28.52 -19.53 11.82
N ALA A 14 -28.82 -20.75 12.31
CA ALA A 14 -28.50 -21.98 11.59
C ALA A 14 -29.14 -22.06 10.19
N PRO A 15 -30.39 -21.58 9.95
CA PRO A 15 -31.00 -21.58 8.63
C PRO A 15 -30.27 -20.73 7.57
N PHE A 16 -29.43 -19.77 7.99
CA PHE A 16 -28.64 -18.92 7.10
C PHE A 16 -27.22 -19.47 6.86
N GLY A 17 -26.92 -20.67 7.37
CA GLY A 17 -25.67 -21.38 7.15
C GLY A 17 -25.88 -22.69 6.38
N ARG A 18 -24.80 -23.22 5.81
CA ARG A 18 -24.77 -24.54 5.19
C ARG A 18 -24.46 -25.61 6.25
N ILE A 19 -25.23 -26.68 6.27
CA ILE A 19 -24.94 -27.83 7.13
C ILE A 19 -24.01 -28.77 6.36
N ILE A 20 -22.79 -28.94 6.87
CA ILE A 20 -21.69 -29.61 6.20
C ILE A 20 -20.95 -30.56 7.15
N TYR A 21 -20.09 -31.38 6.60
CA TYR A 21 -18.89 -31.85 7.29
C TYR A 21 -17.64 -31.45 6.49
N TYR A 22 -16.47 -31.60 7.09
CA TYR A 22 -15.19 -31.27 6.48
C TYR A 22 -14.29 -32.49 6.47
N GLU A 23 -13.46 -32.57 5.43
CA GLU A 23 -12.44 -33.59 5.25
C GLU A 23 -11.07 -32.90 5.18
N GLY A 24 -10.06 -33.52 5.82
CA GLY A 24 -8.69 -33.02 5.82
C GLY A 24 -8.37 -32.02 6.93
N ASP A 25 -7.25 -32.25 7.62
CA ASP A 25 -6.80 -31.43 8.75
C ASP A 25 -5.89 -30.26 8.34
N GLU A 26 -5.28 -30.33 7.16
CA GLU A 26 -4.43 -29.26 6.61
C GLU A 26 -5.25 -28.22 5.84
N PRO A 27 -5.01 -26.90 6.00
CA PRO A 27 -5.80 -25.84 5.36
C PRO A 27 -6.00 -26.01 3.84
N ARG A 28 -4.94 -26.35 3.09
CA ARG A 28 -4.98 -26.53 1.62
C ARG A 28 -5.61 -27.84 1.15
N LYS A 29 -5.77 -28.81 2.04
CA LYS A 29 -6.41 -30.10 1.75
C LYS A 29 -7.84 -30.15 2.27
N ARG A 30 -8.27 -29.11 2.99
CA ARG A 30 -9.59 -29.03 3.59
C ARG A 30 -10.65 -28.94 2.49
N ARG A 31 -11.66 -29.81 2.59
CA ARG A 31 -12.84 -29.80 1.73
C ARG A 31 -14.10 -29.67 2.57
N PHE A 32 -15.10 -28.99 2.03
CA PHE A 32 -16.41 -28.83 2.65
C PHE A 32 -17.44 -29.63 1.85
N VAL A 33 -18.11 -30.57 2.50
CA VAL A 33 -19.06 -31.49 1.89
C VAL A 33 -20.43 -31.27 2.52
N ASP A 34 -21.46 -31.08 1.71
CA ASP A 34 -22.83 -30.91 2.21
C ASP A 34 -23.30 -32.15 2.95
N ALA A 35 -23.92 -31.95 4.12
CA ALA A 35 -24.36 -33.04 4.96
C ALA A 35 -25.57 -33.76 4.34
N VAL A 36 -25.55 -35.09 4.39
CA VAL A 36 -26.64 -35.91 3.84
C VAL A 36 -27.82 -35.92 4.82
N MET A 37 -29.01 -35.59 4.31
CA MET A 37 -30.27 -35.72 5.05
C MET A 37 -30.99 -37.00 4.62
N GLU A 38 -31.12 -37.95 5.55
CA GLU A 38 -31.84 -39.21 5.33
C GLU A 38 -33.03 -39.31 6.26
N GLY A 39 -34.24 -39.56 5.72
CA GLY A 39 -35.43 -39.74 6.56
C GLY A 39 -35.78 -38.54 7.46
N GLY A 40 -35.38 -37.32 7.06
CA GLY A 40 -35.63 -36.09 7.82
C GLY A 40 -34.65 -35.79 8.96
N ALA A 41 -33.50 -36.47 9.01
CA ALA A 41 -32.41 -36.18 9.92
C ALA A 41 -31.05 -36.20 9.19
N TYR A 42 -30.12 -35.36 9.63
CA TYR A 42 -28.74 -35.35 9.16
C TYR A 42 -27.94 -36.49 9.79
N LEU A 43 -27.10 -37.12 8.97
CA LEU A 43 -26.09 -38.05 9.44
C LEU A 43 -24.77 -37.32 9.71
N PRO A 44 -24.04 -37.69 10.79
CA PRO A 44 -22.73 -37.14 11.04
C PRO A 44 -21.70 -37.73 10.06
N SER A 45 -20.56 -37.06 9.92
CA SER A 45 -19.44 -37.47 9.07
C SER A 45 -18.94 -38.89 9.36
N GLU A 46 -18.08 -39.41 8.48
CA GLU A 46 -17.17 -40.49 8.87
C GLU A 46 -16.18 -40.02 9.94
N PRO A 47 -15.66 -40.92 10.80
CA PRO A 47 -14.76 -40.55 11.88
C PRO A 47 -13.54 -39.76 11.36
N ASP A 48 -13.25 -38.64 12.00
CA ASP A 48 -12.06 -37.83 11.72
C ASP A 48 -10.79 -38.46 12.31
N SER A 49 -9.66 -37.76 12.25
CA SER A 49 -8.38 -38.23 12.79
C SER A 49 -8.39 -38.48 14.31
N SER A 50 -9.39 -37.97 15.03
CA SER A 50 -9.62 -38.27 16.45
C SER A 50 -10.51 -39.50 16.69
N GLY A 51 -11.02 -40.15 15.64
CA GLY A 51 -11.96 -41.27 15.74
C GLY A 51 -13.41 -40.84 16.03
N ARG A 52 -13.69 -39.54 16.04
CA ARG A 52 -15.00 -38.97 16.36
C ARG A 52 -15.70 -38.50 15.09
N ARG A 53 -17.03 -38.56 15.10
CA ARG A 53 -17.87 -38.05 14.00
C ARG A 53 -18.33 -36.64 14.34
N HIS A 54 -18.61 -35.83 13.32
CA HIS A 54 -19.05 -34.46 13.49
C HIS A 54 -20.11 -34.02 12.47
N LEU A 55 -20.79 -32.93 12.80
CA LEU A 55 -21.71 -32.23 11.90
C LEU A 55 -21.53 -30.73 12.13
N ALA A 56 -21.39 -29.93 11.09
CA ALA A 56 -21.05 -28.52 11.21
C ALA A 56 -22.04 -27.61 10.49
N VAL A 57 -22.11 -26.36 10.95
CA VAL A 57 -22.77 -25.25 10.26
C VAL A 57 -21.69 -24.27 9.81
N GLN A 58 -21.74 -23.85 8.55
CA GLN A 58 -20.81 -22.88 7.95
C GLN A 58 -21.58 -21.69 7.40
N TRP A 59 -21.16 -20.47 7.76
CA TRP A 59 -21.70 -19.22 7.22
C TRP A 59 -20.70 -18.53 6.30
N ALA A 60 -21.17 -17.77 5.32
CA ALA A 60 -20.29 -16.96 4.46
C ALA A 60 -19.60 -15.83 5.25
N GLU A 61 -20.32 -15.24 6.20
CA GLU A 61 -19.88 -14.12 7.02
C GLU A 61 -19.90 -14.51 8.50
N PRO A 62 -19.08 -13.90 9.38
CA PRO A 62 -19.03 -14.26 10.79
C PRO A 62 -20.38 -14.07 11.51
N ARG A 63 -20.68 -14.92 12.48
CA ARG A 63 -21.89 -14.88 13.32
C ARG A 63 -21.54 -14.84 14.80
N ASP A 64 -22.28 -14.05 15.57
CA ASP A 64 -22.22 -14.05 17.03
C ASP A 64 -23.16 -15.11 17.57
N ILE A 65 -22.61 -16.23 18.03
CA ILE A 65 -23.39 -17.33 18.58
C ILE A 65 -23.30 -17.29 20.10
N SER A 66 -24.43 -17.23 20.79
CA SER A 66 -24.55 -17.24 22.25
C SER A 66 -25.12 -18.55 22.80
N ALA A 67 -25.78 -19.36 21.98
CA ALA A 67 -26.20 -20.70 22.40
C ALA A 67 -26.38 -21.61 21.18
N VAL A 68 -26.28 -22.92 21.39
CA VAL A 68 -26.57 -23.94 20.36
C VAL A 68 -27.53 -24.96 20.91
N ALA A 69 -28.57 -25.28 20.15
CA ALA A 69 -29.45 -26.40 20.46
C ALA A 69 -29.44 -27.47 19.39
N VAL A 70 -29.42 -28.72 19.83
CA VAL A 70 -29.41 -29.91 18.97
C VAL A 70 -30.62 -30.74 19.32
N THR A 71 -31.43 -31.06 18.33
CA THR A 71 -32.56 -31.98 18.48
C THR A 71 -32.27 -33.26 17.72
N PHE A 72 -32.26 -34.38 18.43
CA PHE A 72 -31.99 -35.71 17.88
C PHE A 72 -33.27 -36.41 17.39
N ASP A 73 -33.11 -37.27 16.38
CA ASP A 73 -34.12 -38.23 15.93
C ASP A 73 -34.00 -39.52 16.76
N GLY A 74 -34.36 -39.42 18.05
CA GLY A 74 -34.12 -40.45 19.06
C GLY A 74 -33.80 -39.86 20.45
N PRO A 75 -33.28 -40.66 21.39
CA PRO A 75 -32.80 -40.12 22.67
C PRO A 75 -31.63 -39.14 22.44
N ALA A 76 -31.51 -38.15 23.32
CA ALA A 76 -30.38 -37.24 23.30
C ALA A 76 -29.04 -37.99 23.38
N ALA A 77 -28.09 -37.59 22.54
CA ALA A 77 -26.71 -38.08 22.59
C ALA A 77 -25.80 -37.03 23.23
N GLU A 78 -24.70 -37.48 23.84
CA GLU A 78 -23.64 -36.58 24.29
C GLU A 78 -22.97 -35.92 23.07
N VAL A 79 -22.86 -34.61 23.13
CA VAL A 79 -22.34 -33.79 22.04
C VAL A 79 -21.54 -32.63 22.61
N GLU A 80 -20.35 -32.39 22.06
CA GLU A 80 -19.58 -31.18 22.32
C GLU A 80 -19.86 -30.16 21.21
N VAL A 81 -19.96 -28.89 21.60
CA VAL A 81 -20.05 -27.77 20.66
C VAL A 81 -18.68 -27.12 20.56
N GLN A 82 -18.14 -27.07 19.35
CA GLN A 82 -16.90 -26.39 19.06
C GLN A 82 -17.09 -25.31 18.00
N TYR A 83 -16.38 -24.20 18.13
CA TYR A 83 -16.39 -23.11 17.16
C TYR A 83 -15.02 -22.97 16.49
N TRP A 84 -15.02 -22.42 15.28
CA TRP A 84 -13.80 -22.15 14.53
C TRP A 84 -13.22 -20.80 14.93
N GLN A 85 -11.95 -20.77 15.28
CA GLN A 85 -11.25 -19.57 15.76
C GLN A 85 -9.88 -19.43 15.10
N ALA A 86 -9.61 -18.28 14.49
CA ALA A 86 -8.28 -17.93 13.98
C ALA A 86 -7.70 -16.69 14.65
N LYS A 87 -8.42 -15.56 14.57
CA LYS A 87 -8.01 -14.23 15.05
C LYS A 87 -8.94 -13.69 16.12
N TRP A 88 -10.19 -14.13 16.18
CA TRP A 88 -11.13 -13.72 17.21
C TRP A 88 -10.72 -14.25 18.60
N PRO A 89 -10.79 -13.46 19.71
CA PRO A 89 -11.29 -12.10 19.81
C PRO A 89 -10.35 -11.06 19.17
N PHE A 90 -10.92 -10.19 18.34
CA PHE A 90 -10.18 -9.13 17.68
C PHE A 90 -9.87 -8.01 18.67
N ASN A 91 -8.79 -7.26 18.44
CA ASN A 91 -8.51 -6.02 19.19
C ASN A 91 -9.74 -5.09 19.14
N ASP A 92 -10.11 -4.48 20.28
CA ASP A 92 -11.20 -3.51 20.31
C ASP A 92 -10.88 -2.40 19.29
N ARG A 93 -11.84 -2.21 18.38
CA ARG A 93 -11.80 -1.18 17.34
C ARG A 93 -11.34 0.15 17.88
N ASP A 94 -11.84 0.52 19.05
CA ASP A 94 -11.63 1.83 19.65
C ASP A 94 -10.31 1.97 20.39
N LEU A 95 -9.60 0.86 20.65
CA LEU A 95 -8.21 0.86 21.10
C LEU A 95 -7.23 1.12 19.95
N GLY A 96 -7.57 0.73 18.71
CA GLY A 96 -6.80 1.03 17.51
C GLY A 96 -6.77 2.53 17.17
N ARG A 97 -5.63 3.19 17.35
CA ARG A 97 -5.42 4.62 17.00
C ARG A 97 -5.10 4.78 15.51
N GLY A 98 -5.81 5.68 14.84
CA GLY A 98 -5.57 6.01 13.42
C GLY A 98 -5.83 4.83 12.49
N GLY A 99 -5.02 4.72 11.43
CA GLY A 99 -5.07 3.62 10.46
C GLY A 99 -4.60 2.27 11.00
N GLY A 100 -4.22 2.12 12.28
CA GLY A 100 -4.02 0.79 12.90
C GLY A 100 -5.22 -0.15 12.72
N ARG A 101 -6.40 0.42 12.47
CA ARG A 101 -7.65 -0.29 12.14
C ARG A 101 -7.63 -1.04 10.81
N GLY A 102 -6.71 -0.70 9.90
CA GLY A 102 -6.59 -1.35 8.59
C GLY A 102 -6.17 -2.82 8.66
N TRP A 103 -5.45 -3.21 9.72
CA TRP A 103 -4.84 -4.52 9.91
C TRP A 103 -5.53 -5.38 10.97
N ILE A 104 -6.77 -5.02 11.33
CA ILE A 104 -7.49 -5.82 12.31
C ILE A 104 -7.81 -7.17 11.69
N GLY A 105 -7.31 -8.22 12.34
CA GLY A 105 -7.37 -9.58 11.83
C GLY A 105 -8.81 -10.05 11.63
N ARG A 106 -9.04 -10.84 10.58
CA ARG A 106 -10.31 -11.49 10.28
C ARG A 106 -10.10 -13.00 10.21
N ASP A 107 -11.12 -13.75 10.65
CA ASP A 107 -11.12 -15.20 10.50
C ASP A 107 -11.38 -15.58 9.04
N ASP A 108 -10.93 -16.78 8.65
CA ASP A 108 -11.30 -17.46 7.40
C ASP A 108 -11.68 -18.92 7.63
N HIS A 109 -12.25 -19.57 6.62
CA HIS A 109 -12.78 -20.95 6.73
C HIS A 109 -11.70 -22.04 6.72
N TYR A 110 -10.47 -21.69 6.36
CA TYR A 110 -9.40 -22.64 6.07
C TYR A 110 -8.37 -22.70 7.20
N ARG A 111 -8.00 -21.55 7.76
CA ARG A 111 -6.96 -21.38 8.78
C ARG A 111 -7.58 -21.01 10.12
N GLY A 112 -7.15 -21.70 11.18
CA GLY A 112 -7.74 -21.60 12.51
C GLY A 112 -7.68 -22.92 13.28
N LYS A 113 -8.33 -22.96 14.43
CA LYS A 113 -8.47 -24.15 15.28
C LYS A 113 -9.92 -24.31 15.73
N TRP A 114 -10.29 -25.56 15.98
CA TRP A 114 -11.55 -25.89 16.64
C TRP A 114 -11.39 -25.78 18.15
N ILE A 115 -12.21 -24.94 18.77
CA ILE A 115 -12.18 -24.66 20.21
C ILE A 115 -13.50 -25.14 20.82
N THR A 116 -13.44 -25.94 21.88
CA THR A 116 -14.64 -26.36 22.62
C THR A 116 -15.19 -25.16 23.38
N ALA A 117 -16.44 -24.82 23.07
CA ALA A 117 -17.16 -23.74 23.72
C ALA A 117 -17.44 -24.12 25.19
N ILE A 118 -17.09 -23.24 26.13
CA ILE A 118 -17.54 -23.41 27.51
C ILE A 118 -19.01 -23.04 27.59
N SER A 119 -19.84 -23.97 28.05
CA SER A 119 -21.29 -23.82 28.05
C SER A 119 -21.95 -24.52 29.23
N ASP A 120 -23.04 -23.94 29.73
CA ASP A 120 -24.00 -24.63 30.57
C ASP A 120 -24.87 -25.54 29.69
N VAL A 121 -24.87 -26.85 29.99
CA VAL A 121 -25.57 -27.86 29.19
C VAL A 121 -26.86 -28.27 29.88
N SER A 122 -27.98 -28.18 29.16
CA SER A 122 -29.28 -28.70 29.59
C SER A 122 -29.84 -29.68 28.57
N ALA A 123 -30.48 -30.75 29.04
CA ALA A 123 -31.08 -31.77 28.18
C ALA A 123 -32.54 -32.03 28.59
N GLU A 124 -33.44 -31.96 27.62
CA GLU A 124 -34.87 -32.25 27.79
C GLU A 124 -35.33 -33.21 26.68
N GLY A 125 -35.56 -34.48 27.03
CA GLY A 125 -35.98 -35.52 26.08
C GLY A 125 -34.94 -35.78 24.98
N SER A 126 -35.25 -35.38 23.75
CA SER A 126 -34.37 -35.51 22.57
C SER A 126 -33.61 -34.22 22.23
N ARG A 127 -33.71 -33.18 23.07
CA ARG A 127 -33.11 -31.86 22.83
C ARG A 127 -32.01 -31.59 23.84
N VAL A 128 -30.86 -31.13 23.36
CA VAL A 128 -29.73 -30.66 24.16
C VAL A 128 -29.46 -29.21 23.82
N VAL A 129 -29.27 -28.35 24.82
CA VAL A 129 -28.96 -26.93 24.66
C VAL A 129 -27.65 -26.63 25.38
N HIS A 130 -26.73 -26.00 24.66
CA HIS A 130 -25.48 -25.44 25.14
C HIS A 130 -25.62 -23.93 25.21
N ASP A 131 -25.82 -23.38 26.40
CA ASP A 131 -25.84 -21.94 26.63
C ASP A 131 -24.41 -21.47 26.93
N PHE A 132 -23.88 -20.51 26.17
CA PHE A 132 -22.48 -20.15 26.25
C PHE A 132 -22.18 -19.32 27.49
N ALA A 133 -21.21 -19.77 28.28
CA ALA A 133 -20.65 -18.96 29.35
C ALA A 133 -19.92 -17.73 28.78
N HIS A 134 -19.50 -16.82 29.66
CA HIS A 134 -18.54 -15.79 29.28
C HIS A 134 -17.27 -16.43 28.69
N LEU A 135 -16.71 -15.78 27.67
CA LEU A 135 -15.45 -16.18 27.04
C LEU A 135 -14.36 -16.33 28.11
N ASP A 136 -13.78 -17.53 28.19
CA ASP A 136 -12.72 -17.84 29.13
C ASP A 136 -11.35 -17.82 28.45
N LEU A 137 -10.29 -17.49 29.19
CA LEU A 137 -8.92 -17.47 28.65
C LEU A 137 -8.46 -18.85 28.13
N THR A 138 -9.06 -19.94 28.62
CA THR A 138 -8.79 -21.30 28.12
C THR A 138 -9.35 -21.55 26.71
N GLU A 139 -10.28 -20.72 26.23
CA GLU A 139 -10.81 -20.74 24.87
C GLU A 139 -9.93 -19.90 23.89
N ILE A 140 -8.84 -19.30 24.37
CA ILE A 140 -7.92 -18.47 23.58
C ILE A 140 -6.57 -19.16 23.49
N TRP A 141 -6.22 -19.63 22.30
CA TRP A 141 -4.98 -20.37 22.08
C TRP A 141 -3.81 -19.51 21.59
N ASP A 142 -4.09 -18.32 21.05
CA ASP A 142 -3.08 -17.36 20.61
C ASP A 142 -2.76 -16.37 21.74
N PRO A 143 -1.52 -16.30 22.24
CA PRO A 143 -1.12 -15.32 23.25
C PRO A 143 -1.45 -13.87 22.87
N GLY A 144 -1.40 -13.51 21.57
CA GLY A 144 -1.81 -12.17 21.11
C GLY A 144 -3.30 -11.90 21.28
N GLY A 145 -4.14 -12.95 21.24
CA GLY A 145 -5.56 -12.86 21.51
C GLY A 145 -5.88 -12.63 22.99
N LEU A 146 -5.00 -13.00 23.92
CA LEU A 146 -5.19 -12.78 25.35
C LEU A 146 -5.18 -11.29 25.70
N GLU A 147 -4.23 -10.52 25.15
CA GLU A 147 -4.17 -9.06 25.34
C GLU A 147 -5.43 -8.36 24.82
N HIS A 148 -6.02 -8.85 23.74
CA HIS A 148 -7.27 -8.32 23.19
C HIS A 148 -8.53 -8.77 23.96
N ALA A 149 -8.42 -9.82 24.76
CA ALA A 149 -9.52 -10.42 25.50
C ALA A 149 -9.66 -9.91 26.94
N GLU A 150 -8.66 -9.22 27.50
CA GLU A 150 -8.67 -8.75 28.90
C GLU A 150 -9.89 -7.87 29.24
N ASP A 151 -10.40 -7.13 28.26
CA ASP A 151 -11.61 -6.29 28.38
C ASP A 151 -12.87 -6.94 27.76
N PHE A 152 -12.74 -8.14 27.18
CA PHE A 152 -13.77 -8.77 26.34
C PHE A 152 -14.65 -9.72 27.17
N ASN A 153 -15.57 -9.16 27.96
CA ASN A 153 -16.56 -9.91 28.73
C ASN A 153 -17.72 -10.45 27.85
N ALA A 154 -17.41 -11.22 26.80
CA ALA A 154 -18.37 -11.67 25.79
C ALA A 154 -19.10 -12.95 26.20
N GLU A 155 -20.43 -12.94 26.15
CA GLU A 155 -21.32 -14.12 26.32
C GLU A 155 -21.67 -14.75 24.95
N PHE A 156 -20.78 -14.61 23.97
CA PHE A 156 -20.97 -15.11 22.62
C PHE A 156 -19.61 -15.39 21.98
N ARG A 157 -19.61 -16.17 20.91
CA ARG A 157 -18.44 -16.45 20.08
C ARG A 157 -18.70 -15.97 18.67
N THR A 158 -17.84 -15.09 18.16
CA THR A 158 -17.87 -14.71 16.74
C THR A 158 -17.15 -15.79 15.95
N THR A 159 -17.86 -16.44 15.03
CA THR A 159 -17.28 -17.51 14.22
C THR A 159 -17.91 -17.62 12.83
N LEU A 160 -17.15 -18.15 11.88
CA LEU A 160 -17.63 -18.54 10.56
C LEU A 160 -18.20 -19.96 10.54
N GLN A 161 -17.84 -20.78 11.54
CA GLN A 161 -18.17 -22.20 11.55
C GLN A 161 -18.35 -22.73 12.96
N LEU A 162 -19.33 -23.61 13.13
CA LEU A 162 -19.58 -24.33 14.37
C LEU A 162 -19.72 -25.81 14.08
N ARG A 163 -19.11 -26.69 14.88
CA ARG A 163 -19.26 -28.14 14.78
C ARG A 163 -19.82 -28.75 16.05
N LEU A 164 -20.69 -29.73 15.86
CA LEU A 164 -21.13 -30.71 16.83
C LEU A 164 -20.16 -31.89 16.74
N LEU A 165 -19.50 -32.23 17.84
CA LEU A 165 -18.53 -33.32 17.91
C LEU A 165 -19.08 -34.42 18.82
N PHE A 166 -19.35 -35.59 18.25
CA PHE A 166 -19.99 -36.69 18.96
C PHE A 166 -18.96 -37.61 19.63
N ALA A 167 -19.33 -38.29 20.71
CA ALA A 167 -18.47 -39.25 21.38
C ALA A 167 -17.97 -40.36 20.42
N GLU A 168 -16.79 -40.92 20.69
CA GLU A 168 -16.20 -41.97 19.86
C GLU A 168 -17.17 -43.16 19.69
N GLY A 169 -17.34 -43.61 18.44
CA GLY A 169 -18.29 -44.69 18.10
C GLY A 169 -19.77 -44.28 18.06
N ALA A 170 -20.14 -43.06 18.48
CA ALA A 170 -21.50 -42.55 18.36
C ALA A 170 -21.80 -42.06 16.93
N SER A 171 -22.97 -42.40 16.41
CA SER A 171 -23.47 -41.92 15.11
C SER A 171 -24.94 -41.48 15.21
N PRO A 172 -25.24 -40.45 16.04
CA PRO A 172 -26.61 -40.04 16.30
C PRO A 172 -27.23 -39.36 15.07
N ARG A 173 -28.54 -39.54 14.88
CA ARG A 173 -29.30 -38.87 13.82
C ARG A 173 -29.74 -37.50 14.32
N VAL A 174 -29.34 -36.42 13.64
CA VAL A 174 -29.61 -35.04 14.07
C VAL A 174 -30.79 -34.48 13.28
N LYS A 175 -31.93 -34.28 13.94
CA LYS A 175 -33.15 -33.75 13.32
C LYS A 175 -33.06 -32.25 13.06
N ARG A 176 -32.48 -31.48 13.98
CA ARG A 176 -32.37 -30.03 13.89
C ARG A 176 -31.15 -29.51 14.64
N ILE A 177 -30.49 -28.51 14.06
CA ILE A 177 -29.47 -27.67 14.71
C ILE A 177 -30.02 -26.25 14.74
N GLU A 178 -29.91 -25.58 15.88
CA GLU A 178 -30.25 -24.17 16.05
C GLU A 178 -29.05 -23.45 16.67
N ALA A 179 -28.71 -22.28 16.15
CA ALA A 179 -27.58 -21.47 16.60
C ALA A 179 -28.08 -20.08 16.96
N PHE A 180 -28.23 -19.80 18.24
CA PHE A 180 -28.89 -18.60 18.74
C PHE A 180 -27.93 -17.44 18.89
N VAL A 181 -28.43 -16.24 18.60
CA VAL A 181 -27.81 -14.96 18.97
C VAL A 181 -28.67 -14.26 20.02
N LYS A 182 -28.08 -13.38 20.82
CA LYS A 182 -28.82 -12.56 21.77
C LYS A 182 -29.81 -11.63 21.05
N GLY A 183 -31.07 -11.66 21.49
CA GLY A 183 -32.14 -10.82 20.98
C GLY A 183 -33.32 -11.63 20.46
N GLU A 184 -34.31 -10.90 19.94
CA GLU A 184 -35.54 -11.47 19.41
C GLU A 184 -35.84 -10.87 18.04
N TRP A 185 -36.47 -11.65 17.17
CA TRP A 185 -36.96 -11.17 15.88
C TRP A 185 -37.86 -9.95 16.07
N GLN A 186 -37.52 -8.87 15.36
CA GLN A 186 -38.33 -7.67 15.27
C GLN A 186 -39.09 -7.66 13.94
N GLU A 187 -40.22 -6.97 13.90
CA GLU A 187 -41.02 -6.81 12.68
C GLU A 187 -40.81 -5.42 12.08
N GLY A 188 -40.59 -5.36 10.78
CA GLY A 188 -40.53 -4.13 9.99
C GLY A 188 -41.52 -4.18 8.84
N GLU A 189 -42.00 -3.02 8.43
CA GLU A 189 -42.92 -2.86 7.31
C GLU A 189 -42.55 -1.61 6.52
N VAL A 190 -42.31 -1.78 5.21
CA VAL A 190 -41.89 -0.70 4.31
C VAL A 190 -42.74 -0.64 3.05
N ASP A 191 -42.89 0.57 2.52
CA ASP A 191 -43.43 0.81 1.19
C ASP A 191 -42.26 1.15 0.24
N ILE A 192 -42.18 0.47 -0.90
CA ILE A 192 -41.14 0.65 -1.92
C ILE A 192 -41.78 1.22 -3.19
N PHE A 193 -41.37 2.43 -3.57
CA PHE A 193 -41.84 3.15 -4.76
C PHE A 193 -40.77 3.11 -5.86
N GLY A 194 -41.21 3.22 -7.12
CA GLY A 194 -40.29 3.24 -8.28
C GLY A 194 -39.86 1.87 -8.78
N VAL A 195 -40.48 0.79 -8.28
CA VAL A 195 -40.18 -0.61 -8.68
C VAL A 195 -41.39 -1.29 -9.33
N GLY A 196 -41.14 -2.29 -10.16
CA GLY A 196 -42.17 -3.13 -10.78
C GLY A 196 -42.77 -4.19 -9.83
N ASP A 197 -43.27 -5.28 -10.40
CA ASP A 197 -43.60 -6.50 -9.66
C ASP A 197 -42.30 -7.26 -9.33
N ALA A 198 -41.53 -6.72 -8.37
CA ALA A 198 -40.24 -7.25 -7.97
C ALA A 198 -40.36 -8.43 -6.99
N CYS A 199 -39.43 -9.39 -7.10
CA CYS A 199 -39.25 -10.41 -6.07
C CYS A 199 -38.48 -9.79 -4.89
N VAL A 200 -38.84 -10.16 -3.66
CA VAL A 200 -38.18 -9.64 -2.46
C VAL A 200 -37.69 -10.79 -1.60
N ARG A 201 -36.43 -10.72 -1.20
CA ARG A 201 -35.77 -11.74 -0.35
C ARG A 201 -35.03 -11.09 0.81
N ALA A 202 -34.85 -11.85 1.89
CA ALA A 202 -34.14 -11.40 3.08
C ALA A 202 -32.94 -12.30 3.38
N THR A 203 -31.80 -11.70 3.68
CA THR A 203 -30.62 -12.36 4.25
C THR A 203 -30.54 -12.02 5.74
N ASN A 204 -30.25 -13.01 6.58
CA ASN A 204 -30.30 -12.89 8.05
C ASN A 204 -31.67 -12.36 8.55
N GLY A 205 -32.75 -12.75 7.88
CA GLY A 205 -34.12 -12.33 8.18
C GLY A 205 -35.12 -13.11 7.34
N HIS A 206 -36.40 -12.75 7.45
CA HIS A 206 -37.48 -13.42 6.74
C HIS A 206 -38.43 -12.40 6.13
N ILE A 207 -38.85 -12.61 4.89
CA ILE A 207 -40.00 -11.91 4.32
C ILE A 207 -41.27 -12.61 4.80
N THR A 208 -42.20 -11.88 5.40
CA THR A 208 -43.44 -12.43 5.96
C THR A 208 -44.65 -12.15 5.05
N ASP A 209 -44.63 -11.04 4.33
CA ASP A 209 -45.69 -10.65 3.39
C ASP A 209 -45.13 -9.70 2.32
N VAL A 210 -45.63 -9.83 1.09
CA VAL A 210 -45.36 -8.91 -0.01
C VAL A 210 -46.67 -8.63 -0.73
N ALA A 211 -47.08 -7.37 -0.77
CA ALA A 211 -48.34 -6.96 -1.38
C ALA A 211 -48.12 -5.77 -2.33
N ARG A 212 -48.56 -5.91 -3.58
CA ARG A 212 -48.55 -4.81 -4.55
C ARG A 212 -49.77 -3.91 -4.32
N GLY A 213 -49.52 -2.64 -3.99
CA GLY A 213 -50.52 -1.58 -4.02
C GLY A 213 -50.56 -0.85 -5.37
N ASP A 214 -51.31 0.25 -5.45
CA ASP A 214 -51.47 1.01 -6.70
C ASP A 214 -50.14 1.66 -7.17
N GLU A 215 -49.30 2.13 -6.24
CA GLU A 215 -48.07 2.88 -6.53
C GLU A 215 -46.81 2.32 -5.85
N ALA A 216 -46.95 1.38 -4.91
CA ALA A 216 -45.85 0.85 -4.11
C ALA A 216 -45.95 -0.65 -3.87
N LEU A 217 -44.79 -1.28 -3.65
CA LEU A 217 -44.68 -2.62 -3.11
C LEU A 217 -44.58 -2.53 -1.58
N ASN A 218 -45.59 -3.03 -0.86
CA ASN A 218 -45.57 -3.14 0.59
C ASN A 218 -44.88 -4.45 0.98
N VAL A 219 -43.88 -4.38 1.85
CA VAL A 219 -43.08 -5.52 2.28
C VAL A 219 -43.05 -5.57 3.81
N LYS A 220 -43.47 -6.71 4.36
CA LYS A 220 -43.31 -7.04 5.78
C LYS A 220 -42.19 -8.05 5.95
N TYR A 221 -41.37 -7.83 6.97
CA TYR A 221 -40.21 -8.66 7.21
C TYR A 221 -39.89 -8.78 8.70
N LEU A 222 -39.19 -9.86 9.03
CA LEU A 222 -38.53 -10.05 10.30
C LEU A 222 -37.04 -9.75 10.15
N TYR A 223 -36.53 -8.93 11.07
CA TYR A 223 -35.14 -8.52 11.10
C TYR A 223 -34.55 -8.64 12.50
N MET A 224 -33.22 -8.66 12.54
CA MET A 224 -32.46 -8.63 13.77
C MET A 224 -32.10 -7.17 14.09
N ALA A 225 -32.37 -6.72 15.31
CA ALA A 225 -31.89 -5.42 15.75
C ALA A 225 -30.35 -5.38 15.68
N PRO A 226 -29.75 -4.25 15.27
CA PRO A 226 -28.30 -4.17 15.13
C PRO A 226 -27.62 -4.41 16.49
N PRO A 227 -26.55 -5.22 16.54
CA PRO A 227 -25.82 -5.46 17.78
C PRO A 227 -25.19 -4.16 18.31
N LYS A 228 -24.95 -4.09 19.63
CA LYS A 228 -24.32 -2.93 20.29
C LYS A 228 -22.93 -2.60 19.73
N PHE A 229 -22.23 -3.60 19.18
CA PHE A 229 -20.99 -3.46 18.43
C PHE A 229 -21.28 -3.67 16.95
N ASP A 230 -21.37 -2.56 16.21
CA ASP A 230 -21.89 -2.52 14.84
C ASP A 230 -20.88 -3.07 13.83
N LEU A 231 -21.21 -4.22 13.23
CA LEU A 231 -20.55 -4.74 12.03
C LEU A 231 -21.59 -4.88 10.90
N PRO A 232 -21.40 -4.21 9.75
CA PRO A 232 -22.31 -4.23 8.60
C PRO A 232 -22.85 -5.60 8.16
N HIS A 233 -22.00 -6.64 8.19
CA HIS A 233 -22.34 -8.00 7.76
C HIS A 233 -23.23 -8.78 8.75
N ARG A 234 -23.57 -8.19 9.90
CA ARG A 234 -24.44 -8.78 10.92
C ARG A 234 -25.89 -8.31 10.83
N HIS A 235 -26.20 -7.47 9.86
CA HIS A 235 -27.53 -6.91 9.68
C HIS A 235 -28.42 -7.82 8.84
N THR A 236 -29.72 -7.64 8.98
CA THR A 236 -30.70 -8.16 8.02
C THR A 236 -30.67 -7.28 6.78
N VAL A 237 -30.46 -7.91 5.62
CA VAL A 237 -30.44 -7.25 4.32
C VAL A 237 -31.68 -7.67 3.53
N ILE A 238 -32.41 -6.70 3.00
CA ILE A 238 -33.55 -6.93 2.11
C ILE A 238 -33.08 -6.65 0.69
N THR A 239 -33.23 -7.64 -0.19
CA THR A 239 -32.90 -7.54 -1.61
C THR A 239 -34.19 -7.47 -2.41
N VAL A 240 -34.26 -6.49 -3.30
CA VAL A 240 -35.34 -6.28 -4.25
C VAL A 240 -34.79 -6.64 -5.63
N ASP A 241 -35.24 -7.78 -6.15
CA ASP A 241 -34.88 -8.28 -7.47
C ASP A 241 -35.86 -7.65 -8.49
N ASP A 242 -35.68 -6.35 -8.75
CA ASP A 242 -36.34 -5.61 -9.83
C ASP A 242 -35.67 -5.90 -11.19
N GLU A 243 -36.43 -5.87 -12.28
CA GLU A 243 -35.95 -6.24 -13.62
C GLU A 243 -34.88 -5.27 -14.13
N ASP A 244 -35.05 -3.97 -13.87
CA ASP A 244 -34.17 -2.93 -14.40
C ASP A 244 -33.12 -2.52 -13.37
N HIS A 245 -33.49 -2.42 -12.09
CA HIS A 245 -32.65 -1.83 -11.05
C HIS A 245 -32.60 -2.68 -9.76
N PRO A 246 -32.01 -3.89 -9.78
CA PRO A 246 -31.91 -4.71 -8.59
C PRO A 246 -30.97 -4.06 -7.56
N PHE A 247 -31.41 -4.05 -6.30
CA PHE A 247 -30.69 -3.42 -5.19
C PHE A 247 -31.01 -4.08 -3.85
N SER A 248 -30.19 -3.79 -2.85
CA SER A 248 -30.44 -4.17 -1.46
C SER A 248 -30.40 -2.97 -0.52
N PHE A 249 -31.04 -3.08 0.63
CA PHE A 249 -30.94 -2.12 1.73
C PHE A 249 -30.90 -2.85 3.07
N ARG A 250 -30.33 -2.22 4.11
CA ARG A 250 -30.39 -2.80 5.46
C ARG A 250 -31.77 -2.54 6.04
N ALA A 251 -32.37 -3.57 6.60
CA ALA A 251 -33.67 -3.48 7.26
C ALA A 251 -33.70 -2.41 8.36
N SER A 252 -32.56 -2.20 9.03
CA SER A 252 -32.36 -1.23 10.11
C SER A 252 -32.32 0.22 9.66
N ASP A 253 -31.86 0.49 8.43
CA ASP A 253 -31.70 1.86 7.90
C ASP A 253 -33.05 2.52 7.57
N VAL A 254 -34.12 1.71 7.45
CA VAL A 254 -35.46 2.14 7.02
C VAL A 254 -36.55 1.90 8.06
N ILE A 255 -36.19 1.73 9.34
CA ILE A 255 -37.16 1.60 10.43
C ILE A 255 -37.80 2.96 10.76
N ASN A 256 -36.97 3.99 10.89
CA ASN A 256 -37.38 5.31 11.36
C ASN A 256 -37.21 6.41 10.31
N GLU A 257 -36.50 6.11 9.22
CA GLU A 257 -36.13 7.09 8.19
C GLU A 257 -36.37 6.47 6.82
N ALA A 258 -36.59 7.32 5.81
CA ALA A 258 -36.69 6.88 4.43
C ALA A 258 -35.30 6.83 3.77
N LEU A 259 -35.19 6.04 2.72
CA LEU A 259 -33.99 5.83 1.91
C LEU A 259 -34.36 6.09 0.45
N TYR A 260 -33.63 6.97 -0.21
CA TYR A 260 -33.87 7.32 -1.61
C TYR A 260 -32.64 6.97 -2.46
N VAL A 261 -32.80 6.01 -3.37
CA VAL A 261 -31.77 5.61 -4.34
C VAL A 261 -31.97 6.42 -5.60
N GLU A 262 -31.29 7.56 -5.70
CA GLU A 262 -31.55 8.59 -6.71
C GLU A 262 -31.36 8.07 -8.13
N ASP A 263 -30.26 7.36 -8.40
CA ASP A 263 -29.94 6.83 -9.74
C ASP A 263 -30.98 5.81 -10.25
N PHE A 264 -31.76 5.22 -9.35
CA PHE A 264 -32.85 4.28 -9.70
C PHE A 264 -34.24 4.92 -9.59
N GLY A 265 -34.35 6.13 -9.02
CA GLY A 265 -35.63 6.76 -8.72
C GLY A 265 -36.46 5.98 -7.68
N VAL A 266 -35.81 5.22 -6.80
CA VAL A 266 -36.47 4.33 -5.84
C VAL A 266 -36.51 4.95 -4.45
N LEU A 267 -37.70 4.99 -3.85
CA LEU A 267 -37.89 5.41 -2.46
C LEU A 267 -38.34 4.21 -1.62
N VAL A 268 -37.57 3.86 -0.59
CA VAL A 268 -37.98 2.93 0.46
C VAL A 268 -38.31 3.75 1.70
N ARG A 269 -39.51 3.59 2.24
CA ARG A 269 -39.91 4.29 3.47
C ARG A 269 -40.53 3.35 4.50
N PRO A 270 -40.45 3.68 5.79
CA PRO A 270 -41.28 3.04 6.81
C PRO A 270 -42.76 3.24 6.46
N SER A 271 -43.57 2.18 6.49
CA SER A 271 -45.00 2.25 6.16
C SER A 271 -45.83 3.09 7.13
N ILE A 272 -45.26 3.44 8.29
CA ILE A 272 -45.87 4.39 9.23
C ILE A 272 -45.83 5.84 8.71
N ASP A 273 -44.90 6.17 7.81
CA ASP A 273 -44.84 7.48 7.16
C ASP A 273 -45.84 7.56 6.01
N ARG A 274 -46.85 8.43 6.14
CA ARG A 274 -47.95 8.59 5.18
C ARG A 274 -47.82 9.82 4.29
N ARG A 275 -46.68 10.53 4.31
CA ARG A 275 -46.42 11.67 3.40
C ARG A 275 -46.41 11.21 1.94
N ALA A 276 -46.57 12.10 0.96
CA ALA A 276 -46.41 11.71 -0.45
C ALA A 276 -44.92 11.41 -0.74
N PRO A 277 -44.59 10.46 -1.64
CA PRO A 277 -43.20 10.12 -1.99
C PRO A 277 -42.35 11.35 -2.35
N GLU A 278 -42.90 12.26 -3.16
CA GLU A 278 -42.19 13.47 -3.60
C GLU A 278 -41.88 14.39 -2.42
N GLN A 279 -42.80 14.51 -1.44
CA GLN A 279 -42.57 15.31 -0.24
C GLN A 279 -41.46 14.74 0.65
N ILE A 280 -41.29 13.41 0.65
CA ILE A 280 -40.22 12.75 1.40
C ILE A 280 -38.89 12.97 0.70
N VAL A 281 -38.83 12.75 -0.62
CA VAL A 281 -37.63 12.97 -1.43
C VAL A 281 -37.17 14.44 -1.34
N ASP A 282 -38.09 15.39 -1.53
CA ASP A 282 -37.79 16.82 -1.41
C ASP A 282 -37.23 17.17 -0.03
N ALA A 283 -37.79 16.59 1.04
CA ALA A 283 -37.32 16.83 2.41
C ALA A 283 -35.95 16.20 2.70
N LEU A 284 -35.67 15.00 2.16
CA LEU A 284 -34.38 14.33 2.30
C LEU A 284 -33.28 15.15 1.61
N VAL A 285 -33.49 15.48 0.33
CA VAL A 285 -32.53 16.25 -0.47
C VAL A 285 -32.33 17.67 0.09
N ALA A 286 -33.40 18.35 0.52
CA ALA A 286 -33.29 19.71 1.06
C ALA A 286 -32.56 19.78 2.43
N SER A 287 -32.51 18.68 3.19
CA SER A 287 -31.79 18.62 4.47
C SER A 287 -30.37 18.07 4.34
N GLY A 288 -30.01 17.58 3.16
CA GLY A 288 -28.69 17.02 2.85
C GLY A 288 -27.61 18.08 2.62
N VAL A 289 -26.36 17.66 2.72
CA VAL A 289 -25.17 18.46 2.35
C VAL A 289 -24.61 17.91 1.05
N LYS A 290 -24.31 18.80 0.09
CA LYS A 290 -23.73 18.40 -1.20
C LYS A 290 -22.47 17.52 -0.99
N PRO A 291 -22.37 16.34 -1.64
CA PRO A 291 -21.23 15.45 -1.50
C PRO A 291 -19.91 16.11 -1.92
N ILE A 292 -18.80 15.74 -1.27
CA ILE A 292 -17.42 16.09 -1.60
C ILE A 292 -17.15 15.85 -3.08
N TYR A 293 -17.46 14.65 -3.60
CA TYR A 293 -17.24 14.34 -5.02
C TYR A 293 -17.94 15.36 -5.92
N ASP A 294 -19.20 15.70 -5.65
CA ASP A 294 -19.97 16.63 -6.47
C ASP A 294 -19.57 18.11 -6.29
N LYS A 295 -18.83 18.44 -5.21
CA LYS A 295 -18.33 19.81 -4.95
C LYS A 295 -17.02 20.13 -5.66
N VAL A 296 -16.21 19.12 -6.04
CA VAL A 296 -14.86 19.34 -6.58
C VAL A 296 -14.86 20.19 -7.85
N ALA A 297 -15.78 19.93 -8.79
CA ALA A 297 -15.85 20.66 -10.06
C ALA A 297 -16.22 22.14 -9.90
N ASP A 298 -16.90 22.51 -8.80
CA ASP A 298 -17.29 23.89 -8.52
C ASP A 298 -16.19 24.69 -7.79
N GLU A 299 -15.19 24.01 -7.24
CA GLU A 299 -14.10 24.61 -6.50
C GLU A 299 -12.95 24.99 -7.44
N PRO A 300 -12.30 26.15 -7.27
CA PRO A 300 -11.09 26.48 -8.02
C PRO A 300 -10.07 25.34 -7.94
N GLU A 301 -9.55 24.91 -9.10
CA GLU A 301 -8.65 23.76 -9.19
C GLU A 301 -7.51 23.84 -8.16
N GLN A 302 -7.17 22.68 -7.59
CA GLN A 302 -6.11 22.59 -6.59
C GLN A 302 -4.78 23.12 -7.12
N THR A 303 -4.00 23.74 -6.24
CA THR A 303 -2.64 24.18 -6.54
C THR A 303 -1.65 23.58 -5.56
N PHE A 304 -0.41 23.41 -6.01
CA PHE A 304 0.69 22.99 -5.14
C PHE A 304 0.78 23.85 -3.87
N ASP A 305 0.72 25.18 -4.02
CA ASP A 305 0.82 26.11 -2.88
C ASP A 305 -0.34 25.95 -1.88
N ARG A 306 -1.57 25.75 -2.37
CA ARG A 306 -2.74 25.54 -1.49
C ARG A 306 -2.64 24.20 -0.75
N ALA A 307 -2.31 23.11 -1.45
CA ALA A 307 -2.13 21.80 -0.83
C ALA A 307 -1.04 21.84 0.27
N MET A 308 0.13 22.41 -0.04
CA MET A 308 1.24 22.55 0.91
C MET A 308 0.95 23.50 2.09
N ALA A 309 -0.02 24.42 1.95
CA ALA A 309 -0.45 25.33 3.02
C ALA A 309 -1.54 24.71 3.90
N GLU A 310 -2.48 23.97 3.31
CA GLU A 310 -3.64 23.43 4.01
C GLU A 310 -3.39 22.04 4.61
N ILE A 311 -2.46 21.23 4.08
CA ILE A 311 -2.07 19.94 4.65
C ILE A 311 -0.92 20.14 5.65
N PRO A 312 -1.04 19.66 6.90
CA PRO A 312 0.04 19.74 7.88
C PRO A 312 1.33 19.06 7.40
N ARG A 313 2.46 19.79 7.46
CA ARG A 313 3.77 19.26 7.08
C ARG A 313 4.22 18.13 7.99
N LEU A 314 4.89 17.14 7.41
CA LEU A 314 5.51 16.05 8.16
C LEU A 314 6.64 16.56 9.05
N ARG A 315 6.71 16.04 10.28
CA ARG A 315 7.68 16.46 11.28
C ARG A 315 8.82 15.43 11.40
N PRO A 316 10.08 15.77 11.04
CA PRO A 316 11.18 14.79 10.98
C PRO A 316 11.44 14.05 12.30
N ALA A 317 11.27 14.72 13.44
CA ALA A 317 11.50 14.13 14.76
C ALA A 317 10.41 13.13 15.20
N PHE A 318 9.28 13.06 14.50
CA PHE A 318 8.10 12.30 14.92
C PHE A 318 7.79 11.05 14.09
N GLN A 319 8.63 10.73 13.12
CA GLN A 319 8.65 9.37 12.56
C GLN A 319 8.99 8.37 13.66
N HIS A 320 8.51 7.12 13.56
CA HIS A 320 8.83 5.97 14.41
C HIS A 320 10.05 6.16 15.30
N ALA A 321 9.80 6.29 16.60
CA ALA A 321 10.86 6.29 17.59
C ALA A 321 11.61 4.94 17.52
N PRO A 322 12.95 4.92 17.71
CA PRO A 322 13.78 6.03 18.17
C PRO A 322 14.47 6.84 17.06
N ARG A 323 14.31 6.50 15.78
CA ARG A 323 15.15 7.06 14.70
C ARG A 323 14.69 8.42 14.19
N GLY A 324 13.39 8.71 14.20
CA GLY A 324 12.89 9.83 13.40
C GLY A 324 13.17 9.63 11.91
N ARG A 325 13.02 10.68 11.10
CA ARG A 325 13.26 10.63 9.65
C ARG A 325 14.74 10.42 9.35
N TYR A 326 15.04 9.57 8.37
CA TYR A 326 16.41 9.29 7.92
C TYR A 326 16.46 9.13 6.40
N VAL A 327 17.66 9.29 5.84
CA VAL A 327 17.96 9.16 4.41
C VAL A 327 18.97 8.03 4.22
N PRO A 328 18.63 6.97 3.47
CA PRO A 328 19.59 5.95 3.09
C PRO A 328 20.72 6.48 2.18
N LEU A 329 21.96 6.23 2.58
CA LEU A 329 23.18 6.50 1.82
C LEU A 329 23.80 5.17 1.39
N GLY A 330 23.98 4.98 0.09
CA GLY A 330 24.51 3.75 -0.49
C GLY A 330 25.00 3.93 -1.92
N CYS A 331 25.39 2.82 -2.53
CA CYS A 331 25.81 2.75 -3.93
C CYS A 331 24.79 1.90 -4.73
N GLU A 332 24.77 2.05 -6.06
CA GLU A 332 23.92 1.26 -6.94
C GLU A 332 24.07 -0.25 -6.68
N GLY A 333 22.95 -0.94 -6.45
CA GLY A 333 22.91 -2.39 -6.28
C GLY A 333 23.56 -2.93 -4.99
N SER A 334 24.07 -2.08 -4.10
CA SER A 334 24.78 -2.50 -2.89
C SER A 334 23.82 -2.94 -1.78
N LYS A 335 24.08 -4.08 -1.12
CA LYS A 335 23.38 -4.51 0.11
C LYS A 335 23.79 -3.70 1.35
N GLN A 336 24.99 -3.12 1.34
CA GLN A 336 25.56 -2.37 2.46
C GLN A 336 25.18 -0.89 2.36
N ARG A 337 24.49 -0.33 3.37
CA ARG A 337 23.97 1.05 3.38
C ARG A 337 23.98 1.66 4.78
N PHE A 338 24.03 3.00 4.84
CA PHE A 338 23.99 3.80 6.07
C PHE A 338 22.70 4.62 6.11
N GLY A 339 22.13 4.83 7.30
CA GLY A 339 20.99 5.75 7.47
C GLY A 339 21.44 7.05 8.11
N LEU A 340 21.33 8.18 7.39
CA LEU A 340 21.58 9.52 7.91
C LEU A 340 20.30 10.12 8.50
N ARG A 341 20.26 10.33 9.81
CA ARG A 341 19.12 10.87 10.55
C ARG A 341 18.99 12.38 10.36
N TYR A 342 17.79 12.90 10.63
CA TYR A 342 17.45 14.33 10.58
C TYR A 342 18.34 15.27 11.39
N ASN A 343 19.01 14.74 12.42
CA ASN A 343 19.88 15.49 13.32
C ASN A 343 21.38 15.34 13.02
N GLY A 344 21.73 14.72 11.88
CA GLY A 344 23.10 14.47 11.45
C GLY A 344 23.75 13.21 12.05
N ASN A 345 23.02 12.44 12.87
CA ASN A 345 23.49 11.14 13.35
C ASN A 345 23.38 10.07 12.27
N VAL A 346 24.20 9.03 12.36
CA VAL A 346 24.24 7.93 11.40
C VAL A 346 23.95 6.60 12.09
N PHE A 347 23.27 5.68 11.43
CA PHE A 347 23.16 4.30 11.90
C PHE A 347 23.37 3.27 10.78
N VAL A 348 23.70 2.04 11.18
CA VAL A 348 23.67 0.83 10.34
C VAL A 348 22.98 -0.29 11.11
N ASN A 349 22.21 -1.13 10.42
CA ASN A 349 21.44 -2.21 11.04
C ASN A 349 21.73 -3.56 10.37
N LYS A 350 22.02 -4.58 11.18
CA LYS A 350 22.36 -5.94 10.73
C LYS A 350 21.17 -6.72 10.17
N GLY A 351 19.96 -6.47 10.66
CA GLY A 351 18.75 -7.14 10.18
C GLY A 351 18.16 -6.41 8.97
N GLU A 352 17.97 -5.10 9.11
CA GLU A 352 17.24 -4.33 8.11
C GLU A 352 18.04 -4.09 6.81
N ASN A 353 19.38 -4.04 6.84
CA ASN A 353 20.14 -4.00 5.58
C ASN A 353 20.13 -5.35 4.82
N LYS A 354 19.59 -6.41 5.43
CA LYS A 354 19.56 -7.77 4.87
C LYS A 354 20.95 -8.29 4.40
N PRO A 355 22.07 -8.01 5.11
CA PRO A 355 23.35 -8.59 4.78
C PRO A 355 23.30 -10.12 4.94
N MET A 356 23.96 -10.83 4.03
CA MET A 356 24.02 -12.30 4.06
C MET A 356 25.46 -12.78 3.89
N GLY A 357 25.73 -13.99 4.38
CA GLY A 357 27.04 -14.64 4.22
C GLY A 357 28.21 -13.77 4.69
N ARG A 358 29.11 -13.43 3.76
CA ARG A 358 30.34 -12.65 4.01
C ARG A 358 30.06 -11.33 4.71
N ASP A 359 29.02 -10.59 4.27
CA ASP A 359 28.73 -9.26 4.81
C ASP A 359 28.39 -9.33 6.29
N LEU A 360 27.55 -10.28 6.69
CA LEU A 360 27.13 -10.44 8.08
C LEU A 360 28.28 -10.88 9.00
N VAL A 361 29.17 -11.77 8.53
CA VAL A 361 30.33 -12.27 9.30
C VAL A 361 31.29 -11.13 9.68
N ASN A 362 31.38 -10.10 8.85
CA ASN A 362 32.30 -8.97 9.07
C ASN A 362 31.67 -7.83 9.89
N LEU A 363 30.45 -7.97 10.42
CA LEU A 363 29.81 -6.97 11.28
C LEU A 363 30.05 -7.32 12.76
N LEU A 364 31.23 -7.00 13.28
CA LEU A 364 31.70 -7.44 14.60
C LEU A 364 31.26 -6.55 15.77
N TRP A 365 30.40 -5.55 15.55
CA TRP A 365 29.83 -4.75 16.64
C TRP A 365 28.71 -5.47 17.40
N SER A 366 28.47 -5.03 18.63
CA SER A 366 27.42 -5.57 19.49
C SER A 366 26.03 -5.06 19.12
N GLY A 367 25.00 -5.89 19.30
CA GLY A 367 23.60 -5.53 19.03
C GLY A 367 23.21 -5.64 17.56
N ALA A 368 21.94 -5.34 17.27
CA ALA A 368 21.38 -5.34 15.91
C ALA A 368 21.75 -4.06 15.13
N GLU A 369 21.95 -2.95 15.83
CA GLU A 369 22.21 -1.63 15.24
C GLU A 369 23.49 -1.04 15.82
N MET A 370 24.25 -0.32 14.99
CA MET A 370 25.34 0.55 15.42
C MET A 370 24.99 1.98 15.03
N ASN A 371 25.00 2.88 16.01
CA ASN A 371 24.77 4.31 15.83
C ASN A 371 26.07 5.07 16.02
N TYR A 372 26.36 5.99 15.11
CA TYR A 372 27.39 7.00 15.23
C TYR A 372 26.70 8.35 15.47
N ARG A 373 26.67 8.76 16.74
CA ARG A 373 25.98 9.97 17.18
C ARG A 373 26.96 11.11 17.26
N PHE A 374 26.66 12.21 16.58
CA PHE A 374 27.48 13.41 16.60
C PHE A 374 26.87 14.44 17.54
N ALA A 375 27.67 15.05 18.38
CA ALA A 375 27.22 16.11 19.29
C ALA A 375 28.12 17.34 19.17
N THR A 376 27.58 18.52 19.41
CA THR A 376 28.36 19.76 19.40
C THR A 376 28.31 20.42 20.77
N GLY A 377 29.40 21.11 21.14
CA GLY A 377 29.49 21.85 22.41
C GLY A 377 30.35 21.30 23.53
N ASP A 378 30.66 22.16 24.50
CA ASP A 378 31.22 21.75 25.79
C ASP A 378 30.21 20.96 26.63
N PHE A 379 28.94 21.36 26.58
CA PHE A 379 27.77 20.52 26.87
C PHE A 379 27.24 19.90 25.57
N PRO A 380 27.41 18.58 25.37
CA PRO A 380 27.04 17.89 24.13
C PRO A 380 25.54 17.99 23.82
N ASP A 381 25.20 18.58 22.67
CA ASP A 381 23.85 18.58 22.10
C ASP A 381 23.77 17.64 20.90
N PHE A 382 22.85 16.68 20.90
CA PHE A 382 22.61 15.73 19.80
C PHE A 382 21.48 16.18 18.85
N ARG A 383 20.89 17.36 19.09
CA ARG A 383 19.87 17.98 18.23
C ARG A 383 18.63 17.08 18.03
N GLU A 384 18.24 16.33 19.06
CA GLU A 384 17.06 15.44 19.07
C GLU A 384 15.75 16.21 19.27
N ARG A 385 15.59 17.34 18.58
CA ARG A 385 14.40 18.21 18.61
C ARG A 385 14.12 18.74 17.22
N GLU A 386 12.88 19.13 16.99
CA GLU A 386 12.47 19.72 15.71
C GLU A 386 13.16 21.05 15.43
N GLY A 387 13.46 21.31 14.15
CA GLY A 387 14.03 22.58 13.69
C GLY A 387 15.50 22.81 14.07
N ALA A 388 16.15 21.86 14.75
CA ALA A 388 17.53 22.01 15.18
C ALA A 388 18.57 21.88 14.06
N VAL A 389 18.21 21.27 12.93
CA VAL A 389 19.08 21.03 11.78
C VAL A 389 18.30 21.30 10.50
N ARG A 390 18.93 21.96 9.53
CA ARG A 390 18.44 22.06 8.15
C ARG A 390 19.18 21.05 7.29
N GLN A 391 18.47 20.16 6.61
CA GLN A 391 19.06 19.21 5.67
C GLN A 391 18.67 19.55 4.24
N SER A 392 19.55 19.21 3.31
CA SER A 392 19.33 19.37 1.88
C SER A 392 20.16 18.37 1.10
N TRP A 393 19.62 17.90 -0.03
CA TRP A 393 20.42 17.24 -1.05
C TRP A 393 21.32 18.23 -1.78
N SER A 394 22.39 17.73 -2.39
CA SER A 394 23.19 18.49 -3.32
C SER A 394 22.35 18.97 -4.53
N GLU A 395 22.73 20.14 -5.03
CA GLU A 395 22.07 20.81 -6.16
C GLU A 395 22.19 20.00 -7.46
N ASP A 396 23.28 19.26 -7.62
CA ASP A 396 23.55 18.39 -8.78
C ASP A 396 22.71 17.10 -8.80
N GLY A 397 21.91 16.85 -7.75
CA GLY A 397 21.04 15.67 -7.68
C GLY A 397 21.68 14.44 -7.07
N THR A 398 22.99 14.44 -6.81
CA THR A 398 23.73 13.27 -6.30
C THR A 398 23.37 12.95 -4.84
N PRO A 399 23.52 11.69 -4.36
CA PRO A 399 23.18 11.29 -2.99
C PRO A 399 24.22 11.77 -1.96
N VAL A 400 24.45 13.07 -1.95
CA VAL A 400 25.30 13.82 -1.04
C VAL A 400 24.39 14.74 -0.25
N ILE A 401 24.34 14.54 1.07
CA ILE A 401 23.45 15.28 1.96
C ILE A 401 24.26 16.26 2.79
N THR A 402 23.79 17.51 2.82
CA THR A 402 24.34 18.56 3.67
C THR A 402 23.38 18.85 4.82
N SER A 403 23.89 18.87 6.04
CA SER A 403 23.17 19.21 7.26
C SER A 403 23.81 20.44 7.91
N VAL A 404 23.03 21.49 8.17
CA VAL A 404 23.53 22.77 8.73
C VAL A 404 22.81 23.10 10.03
N TRP A 405 23.58 23.51 11.04
CA TRP A 405 23.06 24.02 12.31
C TRP A 405 24.02 24.99 12.99
N ASP A 406 23.48 25.78 13.91
CA ASP A 406 24.25 26.67 14.76
C ASP A 406 24.27 26.16 16.21
N ASP A 407 25.42 26.25 16.85
CA ASP A 407 25.59 25.92 18.27
C ASP A 407 26.62 26.85 18.92
N ARG A 408 26.16 27.69 19.87
CA ARG A 408 26.99 28.65 20.63
C ARG A 408 27.92 29.49 19.74
N ASP A 409 27.34 30.16 18.74
CA ASP A 409 28.04 31.00 17.75
C ASP A 409 29.00 30.25 16.81
N ILE A 410 28.91 28.91 16.75
CA ILE A 410 29.59 28.09 15.76
C ILE A 410 28.57 27.55 14.78
N GLU A 411 28.74 27.88 13.50
CA GLU A 411 28.01 27.26 12.39
C GLU A 411 28.71 25.96 12.02
N TRP A 412 27.94 24.89 11.93
CA TRP A 412 28.38 23.56 11.54
C TRP A 412 27.73 23.17 10.22
N THR A 413 28.53 22.76 9.25
CA THR A 413 28.07 22.16 7.99
C THR A 413 28.60 20.75 7.88
N GLN A 414 27.72 19.76 7.96
CA GLN A 414 28.04 18.34 7.77
C GLN A 414 27.68 17.90 6.35
N THR A 415 28.66 17.40 5.60
CA THR A 415 28.43 16.78 4.28
C THR A 415 28.67 15.28 4.39
N ALA A 416 27.66 14.47 4.06
CA ALA A 416 27.70 13.01 4.18
C ALA A 416 27.32 12.29 2.87
N PHE A 417 28.09 11.26 2.51
CA PHE A 417 27.84 10.40 1.34
C PHE A 417 28.52 9.03 1.49
N ALA A 418 28.03 8.03 0.76
CA ALA A 418 28.60 6.67 0.74
C ALA A 418 29.35 6.40 -0.58
N ALA A 419 30.42 5.62 -0.51
CA ALA A 419 31.21 5.20 -1.67
C ALA A 419 31.75 3.77 -1.53
N TYR A 420 32.32 3.23 -2.62
CA TYR A 420 33.11 2.00 -2.58
C TYR A 420 34.37 2.22 -1.71
N LEU A 421 34.63 1.32 -0.75
CA LEU A 421 35.77 1.44 0.15
C LEU A 421 37.10 1.33 -0.62
N ARG A 422 37.22 0.34 -1.51
CA ARG A 422 38.45 0.07 -2.26
C ARG A 422 38.35 0.51 -3.71
N GLU A 423 37.24 0.18 -4.34
CA GLU A 423 36.98 0.41 -5.76
C GLU A 423 36.53 1.85 -6.02
N ASP A 424 36.54 2.28 -7.29
CA ASP A 424 35.78 3.44 -7.75
C ASP A 424 34.28 3.09 -7.93
N MET A 425 33.43 4.07 -8.27
CA MET A 425 32.01 3.84 -8.55
C MET A 425 31.83 3.03 -9.85
N GLY A 426 32.60 3.36 -10.90
CA GLY A 426 32.62 2.66 -12.19
C GLY A 426 31.43 3.00 -13.09
N GLU A 427 30.91 2.00 -13.81
CA GLU A 427 29.72 2.11 -14.65
C GLU A 427 28.52 1.40 -14.02
N CYS A 428 27.31 1.85 -14.35
CA CYS A 428 26.06 1.23 -13.88
C CYS A 428 26.02 -0.25 -14.27
N PHE A 429 25.61 -1.12 -13.33
CA PHE A 429 25.66 -2.59 -13.44
C PHE A 429 27.05 -3.22 -13.44
N GLY A 430 28.14 -2.44 -13.47
CA GLY A 430 29.51 -2.95 -13.55
C GLY A 430 30.00 -3.64 -12.28
N ARG A 431 29.34 -3.38 -11.15
CA ARG A 431 29.71 -3.91 -9.83
C ARG A 431 29.05 -5.26 -9.55
N LYS A 432 29.69 -6.06 -8.70
CA LYS A 432 29.19 -7.38 -8.30
C LYS A 432 28.10 -7.29 -7.24
N GLY A 433 28.02 -6.19 -6.50
CA GLY A 433 27.10 -5.99 -5.38
C GLY A 433 27.68 -6.45 -4.03
N SER A 434 28.90 -7.02 -4.03
CA SER A 434 29.61 -7.48 -2.84
C SER A 434 30.77 -6.57 -2.45
N GLU A 435 30.94 -5.40 -3.06
CA GLU A 435 32.04 -4.52 -2.70
C GLU A 435 31.78 -3.84 -1.34
N ASP A 436 32.81 -3.67 -0.51
CA ASP A 436 32.65 -3.06 0.83
C ASP A 436 32.44 -1.55 0.77
N ARG A 437 31.59 -0.97 1.63
CA ARG A 437 31.28 0.47 1.63
C ARG A 437 32.07 1.24 2.66
N VAL A 438 32.22 2.53 2.40
CA VAL A 438 32.65 3.53 3.38
C VAL A 438 31.68 4.71 3.35
N LEU A 439 31.30 5.18 4.53
CA LEU A 439 30.62 6.46 4.70
C LEU A 439 31.66 7.54 4.96
N LEU A 440 31.61 8.62 4.19
CA LEU A 440 32.41 9.82 4.43
C LEU A 440 31.53 10.92 5.01
N VAL A 441 32.01 11.53 6.10
CA VAL A 441 31.33 12.63 6.79
C VAL A 441 32.35 13.75 7.03
N GLN A 442 32.14 14.92 6.44
CA GLN A 442 32.99 16.09 6.67
C GLN A 442 32.21 17.15 7.44
N PHE A 443 32.83 17.73 8.46
CA PHE A 443 32.32 18.89 9.19
C PHE A 443 33.17 20.10 8.84
N GLU A 444 32.56 21.10 8.21
CA GLU A 444 33.09 22.46 8.17
C GLU A 444 32.58 23.22 9.39
N VAL A 445 33.51 23.80 10.15
CA VAL A 445 33.25 24.46 11.43
C VAL A 445 33.61 25.91 11.29
N ARG A 446 32.67 26.83 11.54
CA ARG A 446 32.90 28.26 11.36
C ARG A 446 32.48 29.04 12.60
N ASN A 447 33.38 29.86 13.13
CA ASN A 447 33.01 30.87 14.12
C ASN A 447 32.27 32.02 13.45
N VAL A 448 30.97 32.18 13.71
CA VAL A 448 30.16 33.27 13.13
C VAL A 448 30.25 34.57 13.93
N CYS A 449 30.88 34.53 15.11
CA CYS A 449 31.13 35.68 15.96
C CYS A 449 32.43 36.41 15.59
N ARG A 450 32.62 37.61 16.15
CA ARG A 450 33.86 38.39 16.00
C ARG A 450 34.94 37.96 17.00
N ASP A 451 34.52 37.54 18.18
CA ASP A 451 35.42 37.10 19.24
C ASP A 451 35.85 35.65 19.01
N ALA A 452 36.99 35.27 19.58
CA ALA A 452 37.42 33.88 19.56
C ALA A 452 36.39 32.97 20.26
N ARG A 453 36.17 31.79 19.69
CA ARG A 453 35.29 30.76 20.22
C ARG A 453 35.98 29.40 20.14
N LYS A 454 35.71 28.56 21.14
CA LYS A 454 36.14 27.17 21.12
C LYS A 454 35.01 26.31 20.59
N ALA A 455 35.26 25.58 19.51
CA ALA A 455 34.33 24.61 18.96
C ALA A 455 34.62 23.23 19.52
N HIS A 456 33.56 22.45 19.77
CA HIS A 456 33.64 21.10 20.29
C HIS A 456 32.76 20.18 19.42
N LEU A 457 33.33 19.07 18.95
CA LEU A 457 32.63 18.02 18.22
C LEU A 457 32.86 16.68 18.92
N TRP A 458 31.79 15.95 19.15
CA TRP A 458 31.80 14.62 19.76
C TRP A 458 31.28 13.59 18.78
N MET A 459 31.86 12.39 18.78
CA MET A 459 31.33 11.21 18.11
C MET A 459 31.24 10.07 19.12
N GLN A 460 30.02 9.59 19.37
CA GLN A 460 29.73 8.51 20.32
C GLN A 460 29.07 7.34 19.60
N SER A 461 29.56 6.13 19.86
CA SER A 461 28.92 4.90 19.38
C SER A 461 27.80 4.44 20.32
N SER A 462 26.70 3.93 19.76
CA SER A 462 25.68 3.20 20.53
C SER A 462 25.30 1.90 19.81
N PRO A 463 25.38 0.71 20.46
CA PRO A 463 25.76 0.47 21.86
C PRO A 463 27.15 1.00 22.24
N PHE A 464 27.35 1.33 23.52
CA PHE A 464 28.61 1.93 23.98
C PHE A 464 29.77 0.93 23.85
N GLU A 465 30.90 1.46 23.40
CA GLU A 465 32.17 0.73 23.30
C GLU A 465 33.26 1.53 24.02
N CYS A 466 34.25 0.82 24.57
CA CYS A 466 35.47 1.44 25.06
C CYS A 466 36.35 1.73 23.85
N VAL A 467 36.62 3.01 23.59
CA VAL A 467 37.33 3.48 22.41
C VAL A 467 38.68 4.09 22.75
N GLU A 468 39.60 3.93 21.82
CA GLU A 468 40.91 4.58 21.79
C GLU A 468 41.05 5.36 20.48
N TYR A 469 41.72 6.52 20.56
CA TYR A 469 42.05 7.33 19.39
C TYR A 469 43.56 7.51 19.34
N ASP A 470 44.19 6.92 18.33
CA ASP A 470 45.62 7.04 18.08
C ASP A 470 45.89 7.14 16.58
N SER A 471 46.89 7.95 16.21
CA SER A 471 47.39 8.06 14.83
C SER A 471 46.30 8.27 13.75
N GLY A 472 45.22 9.02 14.09
CA GLY A 472 44.11 9.28 13.16
C GLY A 472 43.06 8.17 13.07
N LEU A 473 43.15 7.12 13.89
CA LEU A 473 42.21 6.00 13.92
C LEU A 473 41.46 5.94 15.25
N LEU A 474 40.14 5.83 15.16
CA LEU A 474 39.27 5.51 16.29
C LEU A 474 38.97 4.01 16.27
N SER A 475 39.36 3.31 17.33
CA SER A 475 39.16 1.86 17.45
C SER A 475 38.47 1.48 18.76
N ALA A 476 37.64 0.45 18.71
CA ALA A 476 36.93 -0.10 19.87
C ALA A 476 37.65 -1.35 20.39
N HIS A 477 37.92 -1.39 21.70
CA HIS A 477 38.67 -2.46 22.36
C HIS A 477 37.78 -3.39 23.19
N GLY A 478 36.56 -2.96 23.53
CA GLY A 478 35.60 -3.80 24.22
C GLY A 478 34.21 -3.20 24.26
N LYS A 479 33.20 -4.06 24.44
CA LYS A 479 31.80 -3.64 24.62
C LYS A 479 31.53 -3.32 26.08
N LEU A 480 30.69 -2.32 26.32
CA LEU A 480 30.25 -2.00 27.67
C LEU A 480 29.05 -2.85 28.06
N VAL A 481 29.13 -3.49 29.22
CA VAL A 481 28.03 -4.24 29.80
C VAL A 481 27.74 -3.76 31.21
N LYS A 482 26.46 -3.82 31.58
CA LYS A 482 26.03 -3.65 32.96
C LYS A 482 26.23 -4.97 33.71
N THR A 483 26.91 -4.93 34.85
CA THR A 483 26.96 -6.06 35.78
C THR A 483 26.29 -5.66 37.09
N GLU A 484 25.38 -6.51 37.57
CA GLU A 484 24.75 -6.34 38.87
C GLU A 484 25.80 -6.44 39.99
N GLN A 485 25.64 -5.64 41.03
CA GLN A 485 26.61 -5.52 42.11
C GLN A 485 26.43 -6.57 43.24
N LEU A 486 25.43 -7.44 43.17
CA LEU A 486 24.98 -8.25 44.31
C LEU A 486 25.50 -9.71 44.25
N GLN A 487 25.76 -10.30 45.41
CA GLN A 487 26.05 -11.74 45.55
C GLN A 487 24.75 -12.57 45.47
N SER A 488 24.86 -13.86 45.12
CA SER A 488 23.72 -14.79 44.87
C SER A 488 22.64 -14.77 45.95
N ASP A 489 23.02 -14.51 47.19
CA ASP A 489 22.18 -14.65 48.38
C ASP A 489 21.30 -13.39 48.59
N GLU A 490 21.73 -12.23 48.06
CA GLU A 490 20.96 -10.97 48.07
C GLU A 490 19.96 -10.88 46.90
N LEU A 491 20.22 -11.58 45.79
CA LEU A 491 19.27 -11.73 44.69
C LEU A 491 18.03 -12.53 45.10
N ALA A 492 18.19 -13.54 45.97
CA ALA A 492 17.09 -14.34 46.50
C ALA A 492 16.16 -13.54 47.43
N ALA A 493 16.69 -12.52 48.13
CA ALA A 493 15.92 -11.63 49.00
C ALA A 493 15.19 -10.49 48.25
N ARG A 494 15.42 -10.37 46.93
CA ARG A 494 14.97 -9.25 46.09
C ARG A 494 13.61 -9.43 45.42
N VAL A 495 13.07 -10.64 45.40
CA VAL A 495 11.78 -10.94 44.76
C VAL A 495 10.64 -10.07 45.34
N ASP A 496 10.77 -9.58 46.58
CA ASP A 496 9.73 -8.83 47.29
C ASP A 496 10.08 -7.36 47.67
N ARG A 497 11.18 -6.77 47.18
CA ARG A 497 11.65 -5.42 47.61
C ARG A 497 11.86 -4.46 46.43
N LYS A 498 10.78 -3.79 45.99
CA LYS A 498 10.77 -2.78 44.90
C LYS A 498 11.46 -1.45 45.24
N ASP A 499 11.89 -1.27 46.50
CA ASP A 499 12.47 -0.03 47.05
C ASP A 499 14.01 0.05 46.96
N VAL A 500 14.68 -1.02 46.52
CA VAL A 500 16.15 -1.06 46.40
C VAL A 500 16.58 -0.60 44.99
N PRO A 501 17.36 0.49 44.84
CA PRO A 501 17.85 0.95 43.54
C PRO A 501 18.68 -0.12 42.82
N ASN A 502 18.53 -0.23 41.49
CA ASN A 502 19.43 -1.03 40.66
C ASN A 502 20.83 -0.40 40.66
N THR A 503 21.70 -0.82 41.58
CA THR A 503 23.12 -0.45 41.48
C THR A 503 23.81 -1.44 40.55
N PHE A 504 24.27 -0.96 39.40
CA PHE A 504 25.07 -1.72 38.45
C PHE A 504 26.35 -0.95 38.15
N ASN A 505 27.42 -1.69 37.88
CA ASN A 505 28.65 -1.12 37.36
C ASN A 505 28.73 -1.35 35.85
N TRP A 506 29.28 -0.37 35.14
CA TRP A 506 29.72 -0.58 33.77
C TRP A 506 31.11 -1.21 33.79
N ILE A 507 31.25 -2.34 33.10
CA ILE A 507 32.55 -2.95 32.84
C ILE A 507 32.79 -3.03 31.33
N VAL A 508 34.06 -2.99 30.95
CA VAL A 508 34.50 -3.28 29.59
C VAL A 508 34.68 -4.79 29.47
N ARG A 509 33.99 -5.39 28.50
CA ARG A 509 34.30 -6.75 28.03
C ARG A 509 35.08 -6.64 26.75
N ASP A 510 36.36 -6.98 26.82
CA ASP A 510 37.28 -6.84 25.71
C ASP A 510 36.82 -7.65 24.48
N TYR A 511 37.09 -7.09 23.31
CA TYR A 511 37.04 -7.81 22.06
C TYR A 511 38.34 -8.60 21.87
N ASP A 512 38.27 -9.73 21.17
CA ASP A 512 39.45 -10.55 20.86
C ASP A 512 40.53 -9.77 20.07
N ARG A 513 40.12 -8.70 19.39
CA ARG A 513 40.95 -7.79 18.63
C ARG A 513 40.31 -6.41 18.60
N SER A 514 41.15 -5.38 18.45
CA SER A 514 40.66 -4.01 18.28
C SER A 514 39.88 -3.87 16.96
N LEU A 515 38.72 -3.21 17.03
CA LEU A 515 37.79 -3.04 15.93
C LEU A 515 37.84 -1.59 15.44
N ILE A 516 38.30 -1.36 14.21
CA ILE A 516 38.43 0.00 13.65
C ILE A 516 37.03 0.54 13.34
N ARG A 517 36.69 1.72 13.88
CA ARG A 517 35.40 2.38 13.72
C ARG A 517 35.43 3.54 12.76
N SER A 518 36.51 4.31 12.75
CA SER A 518 36.67 5.43 11.83
C SER A 518 38.14 5.78 11.66
N ARG A 519 38.50 6.25 10.47
CA ARG A 519 39.63 7.17 10.30
C ARG A 519 39.12 8.59 10.46
N ILE A 520 39.90 9.45 11.09
CA ILE A 520 39.53 10.83 11.37
C ILE A 520 40.70 11.73 10.96
N ASP A 521 40.47 12.57 9.95
CA ASP A 521 41.40 13.61 9.52
C ASP A 521 41.05 14.90 10.26
N LEU A 522 41.99 15.37 11.08
CA LEU A 522 41.84 16.61 11.84
C LEU A 522 42.38 17.79 11.03
N GLY A 523 41.73 18.95 11.18
CA GLY A 523 42.27 20.23 10.76
C GLY A 523 43.29 20.79 11.75
N LYS A 524 43.10 22.02 12.20
CA LYS A 524 43.97 22.73 13.16
C LYS A 524 43.78 22.27 14.60
N GLY A 525 42.63 21.71 14.93
CA GLY A 525 42.27 21.29 16.29
C GLY A 525 42.96 20.01 16.77
N CYS A 526 42.57 19.56 17.97
CA CYS A 526 43.07 18.34 18.60
C CYS A 526 41.91 17.35 18.86
N GLY A 527 42.16 16.06 18.66
CA GLY A 527 41.22 14.97 18.91
C GLY A 527 41.74 14.00 19.97
N TYR A 528 40.83 13.44 20.78
CA TYR A 528 41.16 12.46 21.82
C TYR A 528 39.95 11.57 22.15
N ALA A 529 40.21 10.38 22.69
CA ALA A 529 39.17 9.55 23.28
C ALA A 529 38.78 10.09 24.67
N SER A 530 37.49 10.18 24.96
CA SER A 530 36.97 10.76 26.21
C SER A 530 35.76 10.01 26.74
N PRO A 531 35.58 9.97 28.08
CA PRO A 531 34.33 9.52 28.67
C PRO A 531 33.19 10.49 28.31
N LEU A 532 32.11 9.94 27.79
CA LEU A 532 30.87 10.69 27.56
C LEU A 532 29.67 9.87 28.06
N SER A 533 28.92 10.45 28.98
CA SER A 533 27.64 9.93 29.47
C SER A 533 26.65 11.07 29.68
N MET A 534 25.48 10.97 29.04
CA MET A 534 24.37 11.91 29.27
C MET A 534 23.48 11.48 30.43
N ASP A 535 23.51 10.20 30.79
CA ASP A 535 22.74 9.64 31.89
C ASP A 535 23.56 9.61 33.17
N ARG A 536 22.90 9.87 34.30
CA ARG A 536 23.51 9.75 35.63
C ARG A 536 24.03 8.32 35.90
N GLU A 537 23.43 7.33 35.24
CA GLU A 537 23.79 5.91 35.34
C GLU A 537 24.64 5.40 34.18
N GLY A 538 25.11 6.25 33.26
CA GLY A 538 25.95 5.80 32.14
C GLY A 538 27.43 5.61 32.54
N PRO A 539 28.30 5.22 31.59
CA PRO A 539 29.65 4.72 31.88
C PRO A 539 30.65 5.84 32.20
N ALA A 540 30.46 6.50 33.33
CA ALA A 540 31.36 7.54 33.81
C ALA A 540 32.79 6.99 33.97
N GLY A 541 33.77 7.66 33.36
CA GLY A 541 35.19 7.30 33.45
C GLY A 541 35.71 6.28 32.44
N ILE A 542 34.85 5.67 31.61
CA ILE A 542 35.27 4.82 30.48
C ILE A 542 35.29 5.68 29.22
N THR A 543 36.38 5.65 28.44
CA THR A 543 36.47 6.38 27.16
C THR A 543 35.46 5.81 26.17
N SER A 544 34.34 6.51 25.97
CA SER A 544 33.18 6.02 25.20
C SER A 544 32.86 6.87 23.97
N ALA A 545 33.60 7.96 23.76
CA ALA A 545 33.43 8.87 22.63
C ALA A 545 34.77 9.41 22.14
N PHE A 546 34.81 9.82 20.89
CA PHE A 546 35.82 10.71 20.35
C PHE A 546 35.41 12.17 20.60
N HIS A 547 36.36 13.01 21.02
CA HIS A 547 36.17 14.45 21.26
C HIS A 547 37.22 15.24 20.50
N TYR A 548 36.76 16.15 19.65
CA TYR A 548 37.58 17.14 18.95
C TYR A 548 37.32 18.54 19.50
N GLN A 549 38.37 19.32 19.66
CA GLN A 549 38.31 20.72 20.06
C GLN A 549 39.24 21.61 19.22
N VAL A 550 38.80 22.82 18.92
CA VAL A 550 39.61 23.83 18.20
C VAL A 550 39.26 25.23 18.69
N ASP A 551 40.27 26.08 18.84
CA ASP A 551 40.10 27.52 19.06
C ASP A 551 40.05 28.24 17.70
N LEU A 552 38.98 28.98 17.44
CA LEU A 552 38.73 29.69 16.19
C LEU A 552 38.63 31.20 16.44
N ALA A 553 39.44 32.00 15.74
CA ALA A 553 39.26 33.44 15.67
C ALA A 553 37.92 33.81 14.99
N GLY A 554 37.48 35.06 15.12
CA GLY A 554 36.23 35.50 14.52
C GLY A 554 36.20 35.32 13.00
N GLY A 555 35.19 34.62 12.47
CA GLY A 555 35.09 34.27 11.06
C GLY A 555 36.01 33.12 10.60
N GLU A 556 36.87 32.59 11.46
CA GLU A 556 37.78 31.49 11.12
C GLU A 556 37.01 30.18 10.90
N ARG A 557 37.57 29.34 10.02
CA ARG A 557 37.08 28.01 9.70
C ARG A 557 38.11 26.92 10.00
N ASP A 558 37.61 25.75 10.35
CA ASP A 558 38.37 24.49 10.37
C ASP A 558 37.53 23.34 9.81
N VAL A 559 38.18 22.21 9.50
CA VAL A 559 37.53 21.05 8.89
C VAL A 559 37.93 19.76 9.62
N VAL A 560 36.97 18.87 9.85
CA VAL A 560 37.21 17.51 10.36
C VAL A 560 36.50 16.51 9.48
N THR A 561 37.19 15.45 9.04
CA THR A 561 36.62 14.44 8.14
C THR A 561 36.69 13.05 8.77
N PHE A 562 35.60 12.29 8.66
CA PHE A 562 35.45 10.91 9.14
C PHE A 562 35.28 9.98 7.95
N ALA A 563 35.98 8.83 7.98
CA ALA A 563 35.75 7.71 7.08
C ALA A 563 35.36 6.47 7.90
N ILE A 564 34.08 6.08 7.81
CA ILE A 564 33.47 5.02 8.62
C ILE A 564 33.20 3.81 7.71
N PRO A 565 33.94 2.71 7.84
CA PRO A 565 33.71 1.51 7.03
C PRO A 565 32.41 0.80 7.46
N TYR A 566 31.68 0.23 6.50
CA TYR A 566 30.49 -0.58 6.81
C TYR A 566 30.89 -1.92 7.42
N CYS A 567 31.88 -2.60 6.83
CA CYS A 567 32.47 -3.80 7.39
C CYS A 567 33.38 -3.44 8.56
N THR A 568 33.46 -4.32 9.58
CA THR A 568 34.39 -4.10 10.68
C THR A 568 35.81 -4.48 10.25
N LEU A 569 36.65 -3.47 10.08
CA LEU A 569 38.08 -3.62 9.80
C LEU A 569 38.85 -3.88 11.10
N THR A 570 39.93 -4.66 11.00
CA THR A 570 40.80 -5.00 12.14
C THR A 570 42.26 -5.11 11.70
N GLY A 571 43.19 -4.87 12.62
CA GLY A 571 44.63 -5.02 12.37
C GLY A 571 45.21 -4.01 11.38
N GLU A 572 46.49 -4.19 11.04
CA GLU A 572 47.24 -3.26 10.18
C GLU A 572 46.69 -3.19 8.74
N ASP A 573 46.24 -4.31 8.18
CA ASP A 573 45.64 -4.34 6.83
C ASP A 573 44.35 -3.51 6.76
N GLY A 574 43.53 -3.57 7.83
CA GLY A 574 42.33 -2.77 7.98
C GLY A 574 42.67 -1.27 8.07
N ALA A 575 43.66 -0.93 8.88
CA ALA A 575 44.16 0.44 9.01
C ALA A 575 44.70 1.00 7.69
N PHE A 576 45.52 0.23 6.97
CA PHE A 576 46.06 0.60 5.66
C PHE A 576 44.96 0.80 4.63
N THR A 577 43.97 -0.09 4.61
CA THR A 577 42.80 0.04 3.72
C THR A 577 42.09 1.37 3.95
N LEU A 578 41.79 1.71 5.21
CA LEU A 578 41.05 2.93 5.52
C LEU A 578 41.90 4.19 5.32
N ALA A 579 43.21 4.11 5.53
CA ALA A 579 44.16 5.20 5.27
C ALA A 579 44.27 5.58 3.78
N SER A 580 43.94 4.65 2.88
CA SER A 580 43.94 4.92 1.43
C SER A 580 42.72 5.70 0.93
N VAL A 581 41.73 5.94 1.80
CA VAL A 581 40.49 6.62 1.42
C VAL A 581 40.68 8.13 1.41
N ASP A 582 40.66 8.76 0.23
CA ASP A 582 40.69 10.21 0.07
C ASP A 582 39.28 10.80 -0.10
N TYR A 583 38.95 11.82 0.71
CA TYR A 583 37.61 12.42 0.72
C TYR A 583 37.24 13.08 -0.61
N ASN A 584 38.13 13.90 -1.16
CA ASN A 584 37.85 14.69 -2.35
C ASN A 584 37.76 13.79 -3.59
N ALA A 585 38.64 12.80 -3.70
CA ALA A 585 38.61 11.82 -4.76
C ALA A 585 37.33 10.98 -4.72
N LYS A 586 36.90 10.52 -3.54
CA LYS A 586 35.63 9.78 -3.40
C LYS A 586 34.42 10.65 -3.67
N LEU A 587 34.42 11.92 -3.28
CA LEU A 587 33.34 12.85 -3.59
C LEU A 587 33.24 13.11 -5.10
N ALA A 588 34.38 13.29 -5.78
CA ALA A 588 34.43 13.43 -7.23
C ALA A 588 33.91 12.17 -7.93
N ASP A 589 34.39 10.99 -7.55
CA ASP A 589 33.97 9.69 -8.09
C ASP A 589 32.46 9.43 -7.92
N VAL A 590 31.90 9.75 -6.74
CA VAL A 590 30.45 9.70 -6.49
C VAL A 590 29.69 10.65 -7.42
N ARG A 591 30.18 11.88 -7.61
CA ARG A 591 29.53 12.84 -8.53
C ARG A 591 29.64 12.43 -10.00
N ASP A 592 30.78 11.92 -10.40
CA ASP A 592 31.05 11.47 -11.78
C ASP A 592 30.13 10.31 -12.17
N PHE A 593 29.77 9.44 -11.23
CA PHE A 593 28.78 8.38 -11.44
C PHE A 593 27.33 8.89 -11.40
N TRP A 594 26.95 9.60 -10.33
CA TRP A 594 25.53 9.90 -10.08
C TRP A 594 25.00 11.06 -10.92
N THR A 595 25.82 12.04 -11.31
CA THR A 595 25.34 13.19 -12.10
C THR A 595 24.81 12.75 -13.47
N PRO A 596 25.53 11.93 -14.26
CA PRO A 596 24.99 11.38 -15.51
C PRO A 596 23.79 10.45 -15.26
N PHE A 597 23.77 9.72 -14.15
CA PHE A 597 22.66 8.83 -13.80
C PHE A 597 21.36 9.62 -13.55
N VAL A 598 21.41 10.69 -12.76
CA VAL A 598 20.27 11.60 -12.51
C VAL A 598 19.74 12.21 -13.80
N GLN A 599 20.64 12.50 -14.74
CA GLN A 599 20.30 13.10 -16.03
C GLN A 599 19.86 12.07 -17.08
N SER A 600 19.82 10.79 -16.73
CA SER A 600 19.47 9.72 -17.67
C SER A 600 17.96 9.60 -17.88
N GLY A 601 17.57 9.28 -19.11
CA GLY A 601 16.18 9.13 -19.50
C GLY A 601 15.45 10.46 -19.72
N ALA A 602 14.13 10.40 -19.59
CA ALA A 602 13.22 11.50 -19.87
C ALA A 602 13.41 12.66 -18.88
N ARG A 603 13.23 13.88 -19.39
CA ARG A 603 13.35 15.10 -18.59
C ARG A 603 12.05 15.90 -18.64
N ILE A 604 11.75 16.59 -17.55
CA ILE A 604 10.61 17.50 -17.48
C ILE A 604 11.05 18.88 -16.99
N VAL A 605 10.41 19.92 -17.51
CA VAL A 605 10.45 21.27 -16.95
C VAL A 605 9.02 21.65 -16.63
N ILE A 606 8.73 21.84 -15.35
CA ILE A 606 7.40 22.24 -14.88
C ILE A 606 7.51 23.45 -13.92
N PRO A 607 6.45 24.24 -13.76
CA PRO A 607 6.44 25.38 -12.84
C PRO A 607 6.69 24.98 -11.37
N ASP A 608 6.13 23.86 -10.93
CA ASP A 608 6.29 23.36 -9.56
C ASP A 608 7.67 22.74 -9.31
N LYS A 609 8.65 23.58 -8.93
CA LYS A 609 10.06 23.19 -8.81
C LYS A 609 10.35 22.11 -7.76
N MET A 610 9.53 21.99 -6.72
CA MET A 610 9.71 20.91 -5.75
C MET A 610 9.35 19.55 -6.36
N VAL A 611 8.23 19.48 -7.08
CA VAL A 611 7.79 18.27 -7.80
C VAL A 611 8.81 17.90 -8.88
N GLN A 612 9.34 18.87 -9.62
CA GLN A 612 10.41 18.63 -10.60
C GLN A 612 11.67 18.03 -9.94
N ARG A 613 12.18 18.64 -8.86
CA ARG A 613 13.35 18.11 -8.15
C ARG A 613 13.10 16.72 -7.56
N PHE A 614 11.87 16.43 -7.15
CA PHE A 614 11.49 15.11 -6.69
C PHE A 614 11.53 14.09 -7.84
N TYR A 615 10.95 14.43 -9.00
CA TYR A 615 11.05 13.63 -10.23
C TYR A 615 12.52 13.32 -10.57
N ASP A 616 13.42 14.30 -10.50
CA ASP A 616 14.84 14.11 -10.84
C ASP A 616 15.57 13.15 -9.87
N LYS A 617 15.15 13.07 -8.60
CA LYS A 617 15.86 12.32 -7.54
C LYS A 617 15.40 10.88 -7.35
N VAL A 618 14.12 10.58 -7.58
CA VAL A 618 13.56 9.24 -7.30
C VAL A 618 14.28 8.09 -8.00
N PRO A 619 14.80 8.21 -9.25
CA PRO A 619 15.61 7.14 -9.85
C PRO A 619 16.83 6.75 -9.01
N VAL A 620 17.45 7.71 -8.31
CA VAL A 620 18.57 7.46 -7.38
C VAL A 620 18.08 6.68 -6.17
N HIS A 621 16.90 7.01 -5.63
CA HIS A 621 16.32 6.28 -4.50
C HIS A 621 16.08 4.81 -4.88
N VAL A 622 15.51 4.55 -6.06
CA VAL A 622 15.30 3.19 -6.59
C VAL A 622 16.62 2.45 -6.74
N ALA A 623 17.65 3.06 -7.33
CA ALA A 623 18.95 2.44 -7.52
C ALA A 623 19.71 2.13 -6.21
N ILE A 624 19.54 2.97 -5.19
CA ILE A 624 20.07 2.73 -3.84
C ILE A 624 19.30 1.60 -3.15
N THR A 625 17.98 1.52 -3.34
CA THR A 625 17.10 0.50 -2.74
C THR A 625 17.28 -0.88 -3.36
N ALA A 626 17.46 -0.97 -4.69
CA ALA A 626 17.72 -2.23 -5.38
C ALA A 626 19.01 -2.90 -4.89
N THR A 627 18.99 -4.23 -4.75
CA THR A 627 20.17 -5.02 -4.34
C THR A 627 20.53 -6.03 -5.40
N LYS A 628 21.78 -6.02 -5.85
CA LYS A 628 22.32 -7.04 -6.72
C LYS A 628 22.73 -8.26 -5.92
N ASP A 629 22.35 -9.44 -6.39
CA ASP A 629 22.83 -10.71 -5.87
C ASP A 629 24.16 -11.08 -6.55
N PRO A 630 25.29 -11.18 -5.81
CA PRO A 630 26.58 -11.45 -6.42
C PRO A 630 26.71 -12.83 -7.09
N GLY A 631 25.90 -13.81 -6.68
CA GLY A 631 25.96 -15.17 -7.21
C GLY A 631 25.25 -15.33 -8.56
N SER A 632 24.05 -14.77 -8.69
CA SER A 632 23.29 -14.77 -9.95
C SER A 632 23.62 -13.59 -10.87
N GLY A 633 24.02 -12.45 -10.31
CA GLY A 633 24.15 -11.18 -11.04
C GLY A 633 22.83 -10.42 -11.20
N GLU A 634 21.71 -10.97 -10.75
CA GLU A 634 20.37 -10.38 -10.86
C GLU A 634 20.03 -9.46 -9.69
N TYR A 635 18.95 -8.69 -9.83
CA TYR A 635 18.54 -7.68 -8.87
C TYR A 635 17.24 -8.06 -8.14
N VAL A 636 17.26 -7.86 -6.83
CA VAL A 636 16.05 -7.79 -6.01
C VAL A 636 15.67 -6.31 -5.91
N VAL A 637 14.38 -6.00 -6.05
CA VAL A 637 13.83 -4.65 -5.92
C VAL A 637 12.93 -4.59 -4.68
N PRO A 638 13.46 -4.14 -3.53
CA PRO A 638 12.68 -4.02 -2.32
C PRO A 638 11.64 -2.90 -2.35
N ALA A 639 10.61 -3.05 -1.53
CA ALA A 639 9.61 -2.03 -1.23
C ALA A 639 10.16 -0.83 -0.43
N ALA A 640 11.23 -1.05 0.33
CA ALA A 640 11.96 0.00 1.01
C ALA A 640 13.41 -0.40 1.25
N THR A 641 14.28 0.60 1.42
CA THR A 641 15.72 0.37 1.49
C THR A 641 16.14 -0.52 2.67
N PHE A 642 15.62 -0.27 3.86
CA PHE A 642 15.93 -1.01 5.09
C PHE A 642 14.85 -2.06 5.40
N SER A 643 13.72 -1.70 5.98
CA SER A 643 12.84 -2.66 6.67
C SER A 643 12.10 -3.68 5.79
N TYR A 644 11.91 -3.46 4.49
CA TYR A 644 11.05 -4.32 3.63
C TYR A 644 11.80 -5.06 2.54
N GLY A 645 11.47 -6.34 2.33
CA GLY A 645 11.96 -7.13 1.18
C GLY A 645 11.28 -6.75 -0.14
N ALA A 646 11.41 -7.60 -1.15
CA ALA A 646 10.69 -7.43 -2.42
C ALA A 646 9.21 -7.80 -2.28
N CYS A 647 8.33 -6.90 -2.70
CA CYS A 647 6.93 -7.16 -3.00
C CYS A 647 6.78 -7.04 -4.53
N GLY A 648 6.15 -8.00 -5.19
CA GLY A 648 6.11 -8.06 -6.65
C GLY A 648 5.38 -6.89 -7.28
N ASN A 649 4.20 -6.55 -6.76
CA ASN A 649 3.40 -5.40 -7.16
C ASN A 649 4.16 -4.07 -7.00
N GLU A 650 4.78 -3.85 -5.84
CA GLU A 650 5.51 -2.63 -5.53
C GLU A 650 6.85 -2.52 -6.28
N ALA A 651 7.50 -3.65 -6.57
CA ALA A 651 8.64 -3.69 -7.49
C ALA A 651 8.21 -3.27 -8.90
N CYS A 652 7.06 -3.78 -9.38
CA CYS A 652 6.51 -3.43 -10.68
C CYS A 652 6.18 -1.93 -10.82
N ILE A 653 5.65 -1.29 -9.76
CA ILE A 653 5.41 0.16 -9.75
C ILE A 653 6.71 0.96 -9.97
N GLN A 654 7.82 0.51 -9.37
CA GLN A 654 9.14 1.13 -9.54
C GLN A 654 9.72 0.87 -10.94
N ILE A 655 9.63 -0.37 -11.43
CA ILE A 655 10.13 -0.80 -12.74
C ILE A 655 9.42 -0.03 -13.86
N ARG A 656 8.08 0.06 -13.79
CA ARG A 656 7.24 0.82 -14.72
C ARG A 656 7.71 2.27 -14.86
N GLN A 657 8.03 2.90 -13.74
CA GLN A 657 8.51 4.28 -13.74
C GLN A 657 9.82 4.40 -14.54
N LEU A 658 10.78 3.50 -14.30
CA LEU A 658 12.05 3.48 -15.03
C LEU A 658 11.82 3.32 -16.55
N ASP A 659 10.90 2.44 -16.94
CA ASP A 659 10.51 2.28 -18.34
C ASP A 659 9.89 3.55 -18.93
N TYR A 660 9.00 4.22 -18.22
CA TYR A 660 8.42 5.50 -18.64
C TYR A 660 9.46 6.62 -18.84
N ARG A 661 10.60 6.53 -18.16
CA ARG A 661 11.75 7.42 -18.38
C ARG A 661 12.62 7.01 -19.56
N GLY A 662 12.44 5.85 -20.15
CA GLY A 662 13.38 5.32 -21.14
C GLY A 662 14.59 4.61 -20.54
N MET A 663 14.60 4.34 -19.22
CA MET A 663 15.65 3.56 -18.54
C MET A 663 15.40 2.06 -18.70
N HIS A 664 15.13 1.61 -19.94
CA HIS A 664 14.65 0.26 -20.27
C HIS A 664 15.60 -0.84 -19.80
N LYS A 665 16.90 -0.60 -19.86
CA LYS A 665 17.91 -1.58 -19.42
C LYS A 665 17.85 -1.83 -17.91
N GLN A 666 17.57 -0.81 -17.11
CA GLN A 666 17.36 -0.95 -15.67
C GLN A 666 16.08 -1.73 -15.39
N ALA A 667 14.99 -1.37 -16.09
CA ALA A 667 13.72 -2.07 -15.97
C ALA A 667 13.84 -3.57 -16.32
N GLU A 668 14.49 -3.89 -17.45
CA GLU A 668 14.76 -5.27 -17.88
C GLU A 668 15.50 -6.07 -16.80
N ARG A 669 16.60 -5.52 -16.26
CA ARG A 669 17.40 -6.19 -15.22
C ARG A 669 16.63 -6.47 -13.93
N TYR A 670 15.65 -5.64 -13.63
CA TYR A 670 14.82 -5.81 -12.44
C TYR A 670 13.71 -6.84 -12.69
N LEU A 671 13.16 -6.88 -13.91
CA LEU A 671 12.22 -7.92 -14.34
C LEU A 671 12.88 -9.31 -14.40
N ASP A 672 14.13 -9.39 -14.87
CA ASP A 672 14.90 -10.65 -14.91
C ASP A 672 15.05 -11.28 -13.52
N GLY A 673 15.18 -10.48 -12.46
CA GLY A 673 15.20 -10.95 -11.08
C GLY A 673 13.89 -11.63 -10.64
N LEU A 674 12.74 -11.10 -11.07
CA LEU A 674 11.42 -11.71 -10.81
C LEU A 674 11.24 -13.02 -11.60
N LEU A 675 11.75 -13.08 -12.83
CA LEU A 675 11.71 -14.28 -13.68
C LEU A 675 12.62 -15.40 -13.16
N LEU A 676 13.78 -15.06 -12.59
CA LEU A 676 14.74 -16.02 -12.02
C LEU A 676 14.10 -16.93 -10.97
N VAL A 677 13.16 -16.39 -10.18
CA VAL A 677 12.52 -17.07 -9.04
C VAL A 677 11.09 -17.52 -9.32
N GLN A 678 10.62 -17.46 -10.57
CA GLN A 678 9.29 -17.94 -10.93
C GLN A 678 9.09 -19.40 -10.51
N GLY A 679 7.99 -19.67 -9.80
CA GLY A 679 7.63 -20.99 -9.27
C GLY A 679 8.54 -21.52 -8.15
N ALA A 680 9.49 -20.70 -7.65
CA ALA A 680 10.27 -21.05 -6.47
C ALA A 680 9.36 -21.13 -5.24
N ASP A 681 8.52 -20.11 -5.07
CA ASP A 681 7.51 -19.96 -4.02
C ASP A 681 6.09 -20.12 -4.61
N GLY A 682 5.14 -20.59 -3.80
CA GLY A 682 3.72 -20.60 -4.17
C GLY A 682 3.02 -19.39 -3.57
N LEU A 683 1.90 -18.97 -4.17
CA LEU A 683 1.03 -17.95 -3.60
C LEU A 683 0.39 -18.42 -2.29
N ASP A 684 0.14 -17.50 -1.36
CA ASP A 684 -0.50 -17.83 -0.10
C ASP A 684 -2.02 -17.91 -0.27
N GLY A 685 -2.58 -19.09 -0.01
CA GLY A 685 -3.95 -19.40 -0.35
C GLY A 685 -4.18 -20.88 -0.54
N ASN A 686 -5.40 -21.20 -0.96
CA ASN A 686 -5.86 -22.54 -1.30
C ASN A 686 -5.44 -22.98 -2.72
N PHE A 687 -4.25 -22.54 -3.16
CA PHE A 687 -3.65 -22.94 -4.43
C PHE A 687 -3.03 -24.34 -4.31
N GLN A 688 -3.19 -25.16 -5.35
CA GLN A 688 -2.77 -26.56 -5.37
C GLN A 688 -1.38 -26.76 -5.97
N SER A 689 -0.90 -25.81 -6.76
CA SER A 689 0.43 -25.82 -7.38
C SER A 689 1.17 -24.51 -7.14
N LYS A 690 2.50 -24.56 -7.28
CA LYS A 690 3.36 -23.36 -7.41
C LYS A 690 3.94 -23.20 -8.82
N GLU A 691 3.66 -24.14 -9.71
CA GLU A 691 4.16 -24.13 -11.09
C GLU A 691 3.67 -22.91 -11.84
N GLY A 692 4.60 -22.05 -12.28
CA GLY A 692 4.30 -20.81 -12.98
C GLY A 692 3.97 -19.61 -12.09
N ALA A 693 3.85 -19.81 -10.76
CA ALA A 693 3.52 -18.73 -9.83
C ALA A 693 4.60 -17.62 -9.85
N LEU A 694 4.15 -16.36 -9.88
CA LEU A 694 4.97 -15.18 -9.83
C LEU A 694 4.68 -14.46 -8.51
N ALA A 695 5.69 -14.34 -7.66
CA ALA A 695 5.62 -13.66 -6.38
C ALA A 695 6.85 -12.77 -6.19
N GLY A 696 6.71 -11.70 -5.41
CA GLY A 696 7.83 -10.92 -4.93
C GLY A 696 8.70 -11.78 -4.00
N ALA A 697 9.75 -12.39 -4.53
CA ALA A 697 10.67 -13.19 -3.76
C ALA A 697 12.05 -12.54 -3.69
N SER A 698 12.64 -12.61 -2.50
CA SER A 698 14.06 -12.28 -2.35
C SER A 698 14.89 -13.51 -2.70
N PHE A 699 16.12 -13.30 -3.17
CA PHE A 699 17.04 -14.40 -3.46
C PHE A 699 18.47 -14.09 -3.04
N ASN A 700 19.23 -15.15 -2.83
CA ASN A 700 20.65 -15.10 -2.52
C ASN A 700 21.37 -16.25 -3.20
N ASP A 701 22.48 -15.95 -3.87
CA ASP A 701 23.25 -16.93 -4.65
C ASP A 701 22.37 -17.66 -5.68
N GLY A 702 21.51 -16.89 -6.36
CA GLY A 702 20.56 -17.37 -7.36
C GLY A 702 19.44 -18.29 -6.85
N LYS A 703 19.22 -18.37 -5.53
CA LYS A 703 18.16 -19.20 -4.93
C LYS A 703 17.18 -18.34 -4.15
N SER A 704 15.89 -18.61 -4.29
CA SER A 704 14.87 -17.96 -3.46
C SER A 704 15.18 -18.18 -1.97
N VAL A 705 15.04 -17.13 -1.19
CA VAL A 705 15.06 -17.16 0.28
C VAL A 705 13.63 -17.02 0.85
N GLY A 706 12.62 -17.15 -0.01
CA GLY A 706 11.20 -17.00 0.29
C GLY A 706 10.66 -15.64 -0.11
N ALA A 707 9.34 -15.59 -0.31
CA ALA A 707 8.59 -14.35 -0.43
C ALA A 707 8.48 -13.70 0.96
N PRO A 708 9.02 -12.48 1.16
CA PRO A 708 8.92 -11.78 2.44
C PRO A 708 7.49 -11.30 2.72
N PHE A 709 6.67 -11.20 1.67
CA PHE A 709 5.25 -10.87 1.73
C PHE A 709 4.44 -11.91 0.97
N ALA A 710 3.19 -12.09 1.38
CA ALA A 710 2.28 -13.13 0.86
C ALA A 710 1.25 -12.54 -0.11
N TYR A 711 1.64 -11.53 -0.87
CA TYR A 711 0.77 -10.71 -1.70
C TYR A 711 0.34 -11.47 -2.96
N ASN A 712 -0.96 -11.74 -3.11
CA ASN A 712 -1.45 -12.45 -4.29
C ASN A 712 -1.66 -11.53 -5.49
N SER A 713 -1.72 -10.21 -5.30
CA SER A 713 -1.79 -9.28 -6.43
C SER A 713 -0.49 -9.29 -7.25
N ASP A 714 0.65 -9.67 -6.64
CA ASP A 714 1.96 -9.78 -7.28
C ASP A 714 1.88 -10.50 -8.64
N HIS A 715 1.17 -11.62 -8.70
CA HIS A 715 1.12 -12.45 -9.91
C HIS A 715 0.57 -11.68 -11.12
N GLY A 716 -0.53 -10.94 -10.92
CA GLY A 716 -1.15 -10.13 -11.95
C GLY A 716 -0.29 -8.92 -12.34
N PHE A 717 0.25 -8.20 -11.36
CA PHE A 717 1.13 -7.06 -11.58
C PHE A 717 2.39 -7.42 -12.37
N ILE A 718 3.02 -8.56 -12.03
CA ILE A 718 4.25 -9.02 -12.71
C ILE A 718 3.95 -9.39 -14.16
N LEU A 719 2.86 -10.15 -14.42
CA LEU A 719 2.45 -10.49 -15.79
C LEU A 719 2.19 -9.25 -16.63
N GLN A 720 1.44 -8.28 -16.09
CA GLN A 720 1.18 -7.02 -16.78
C GLN A 720 2.46 -6.25 -17.06
N SER A 721 3.37 -6.16 -16.08
CA SER A 721 4.61 -5.39 -16.20
C SER A 721 5.57 -5.98 -17.23
N LEU A 722 5.61 -7.32 -17.36
CA LEU A 722 6.38 -7.99 -18.42
C LEU A 722 5.85 -7.61 -19.82
N ALA A 723 4.53 -7.62 -20.01
CA ALA A 723 3.93 -7.23 -21.27
C ALA A 723 4.07 -5.72 -21.54
N GLU A 724 3.93 -4.89 -20.51
CA GLU A 724 4.10 -3.44 -20.59
C GLU A 724 5.52 -3.04 -20.99
N HIS A 725 6.53 -3.69 -20.41
CA HIS A 725 7.92 -3.52 -20.80
C HIS A 725 8.10 -3.77 -22.31
N TYR A 726 7.49 -4.85 -22.84
CA TYR A 726 7.48 -5.08 -24.27
C TYR A 726 6.77 -3.97 -25.05
N PHE A 727 5.59 -3.50 -24.64
CA PHE A 727 4.89 -2.43 -25.36
C PHE A 727 5.66 -1.11 -25.40
N ILE A 728 6.38 -0.80 -24.31
CA ILE A 728 7.21 0.40 -24.19
C ILE A 728 8.51 0.28 -25.00
N THR A 729 9.16 -0.88 -25.03
CA THR A 729 10.46 -1.08 -25.71
C THR A 729 10.32 -1.50 -27.17
N ARG A 730 9.29 -2.31 -27.46
CA ARG A 730 9.09 -3.12 -28.66
C ARG A 730 10.23 -4.10 -28.94
N ASP A 731 10.92 -4.54 -27.89
CA ASP A 731 11.99 -5.54 -27.98
C ASP A 731 11.41 -6.96 -28.17
N THR A 732 11.32 -7.38 -29.43
CA THR A 732 10.83 -8.71 -29.78
C THR A 732 11.83 -9.84 -29.45
N GLU A 733 13.11 -9.54 -29.31
CA GLU A 733 14.11 -10.56 -28.91
C GLU A 733 13.96 -10.87 -27.42
N TRP A 734 13.84 -9.82 -26.60
CA TRP A 734 13.51 -9.95 -25.19
C TRP A 734 12.21 -10.70 -24.97
N LEU A 735 11.13 -10.31 -25.67
CA LEU A 735 9.83 -10.96 -25.51
C LEU A 735 9.90 -12.46 -25.85
N ARG A 736 10.59 -12.84 -26.94
CA ARG A 736 10.79 -14.26 -27.29
C ARG A 736 11.58 -15.02 -26.22
N ARG A 737 12.56 -14.38 -25.57
CA ARG A 737 13.33 -14.97 -24.46
C ARG A 737 12.44 -15.32 -23.28
N VAL A 738 11.50 -14.44 -22.92
CA VAL A 738 10.66 -14.57 -21.71
C VAL A 738 9.27 -15.16 -21.97
N ALA A 739 8.88 -15.41 -23.23
CA ALA A 739 7.56 -15.90 -23.60
C ALA A 739 7.14 -17.18 -22.83
N GLY A 740 8.07 -18.12 -22.62
CA GLY A 740 7.80 -19.32 -21.84
C GLY A 740 7.43 -19.04 -20.38
N ASN A 741 8.08 -18.04 -19.76
CA ASN A 741 7.74 -17.60 -18.41
C ASN A 741 6.35 -16.95 -18.35
N ILE A 742 6.02 -16.12 -19.34
CA ILE A 742 4.71 -15.46 -19.46
C ILE A 742 3.60 -16.50 -19.62
N VAL A 743 3.76 -17.48 -20.52
CA VAL A 743 2.79 -18.56 -20.73
C VAL A 743 2.59 -19.37 -19.45
N SER A 744 3.69 -19.76 -18.78
CA SER A 744 3.65 -20.49 -17.51
C SER A 744 2.89 -19.72 -16.41
N GLY A 745 3.10 -18.40 -16.34
CA GLY A 745 2.35 -17.53 -15.43
C GLY A 745 0.85 -17.45 -15.75
N CYS A 746 0.47 -17.43 -17.02
CA CYS A 746 -0.94 -17.46 -17.42
C CYS A 746 -1.59 -18.83 -17.14
N ASP A 747 -0.86 -19.92 -17.39
CA ASP A 747 -1.33 -21.28 -17.16
C ASP A 747 -1.50 -21.59 -15.66
N PHE A 748 -0.73 -20.95 -14.78
CA PHE A 748 -0.97 -20.97 -13.33
C PHE A 748 -2.40 -20.51 -13.02
N VAL A 749 -2.79 -19.31 -13.43
CA VAL A 749 -4.12 -18.75 -13.14
C VAL A 749 -5.23 -19.59 -13.79
N THR A 750 -5.04 -19.97 -15.05
CA THR A 750 -6.00 -20.78 -15.82
C THR A 750 -6.27 -22.14 -15.18
N ARG A 751 -5.24 -22.76 -14.60
CA ARG A 751 -5.34 -24.04 -13.89
C ARG A 751 -6.01 -23.87 -12.53
N GLU A 752 -5.55 -22.91 -11.72
CA GLU A 752 -6.01 -22.78 -10.34
C GLU A 752 -7.49 -22.37 -10.24
N ARG A 753 -7.99 -21.52 -11.14
CA ARG A 753 -9.42 -21.12 -11.15
C ARG A 753 -10.40 -22.27 -11.41
N GLN A 754 -9.95 -23.39 -11.99
CA GLN A 754 -10.86 -24.52 -12.27
C GLN A 754 -11.47 -25.05 -10.97
N ALA A 755 -10.80 -24.83 -9.83
CA ALA A 755 -11.28 -25.18 -8.51
C ALA A 755 -12.57 -24.46 -8.10
N THR A 756 -12.90 -23.32 -8.71
CA THR A 756 -14.09 -22.52 -8.36
C THR A 756 -15.21 -22.61 -9.41
N LYS A 757 -14.95 -23.17 -10.60
CA LYS A 757 -15.98 -23.39 -11.65
C LYS A 757 -16.94 -24.52 -11.28
N ILE A 758 -17.70 -24.31 -10.21
CA ILE A 758 -18.61 -25.26 -9.57
C ILE A 758 -20.04 -24.73 -9.68
N GLU A 759 -20.96 -25.61 -10.05
CA GLU A 759 -22.39 -25.36 -9.94
C GLU A 759 -22.98 -26.19 -8.80
N ARG A 760 -23.91 -25.60 -8.05
CA ARG A 760 -24.68 -26.26 -6.99
C ARG A 760 -26.16 -26.04 -7.27
N ASP A 761 -26.91 -27.13 -7.31
CA ASP A 761 -28.35 -27.11 -7.61
C ASP A 761 -28.73 -26.39 -8.92
N GLY A 762 -27.80 -26.40 -9.90
CA GLY A 762 -27.98 -25.73 -11.20
C GLY A 762 -27.59 -24.25 -11.21
N GLU A 763 -27.09 -23.70 -10.10
CA GLU A 763 -26.63 -22.32 -10.00
C GLU A 763 -25.11 -22.25 -9.78
N ARG A 764 -24.47 -21.23 -10.35
CA ARG A 764 -23.04 -20.97 -10.15
C ARG A 764 -22.80 -20.52 -8.71
N VAL A 765 -21.77 -21.07 -8.07
CA VAL A 765 -21.35 -20.61 -6.74
C VAL A 765 -20.90 -19.14 -6.77
N PRO A 766 -20.95 -18.40 -5.64
CA PRO A 766 -20.54 -17.01 -5.59
C PRO A 766 -19.14 -16.71 -6.16
N GLU A 767 -18.21 -17.64 -5.94
CA GLU A 767 -16.82 -17.57 -6.36
C GLU A 767 -16.54 -18.12 -7.78
N TYR A 768 -17.58 -18.46 -8.56
CA TYR A 768 -17.43 -19.12 -9.85
C TYR A 768 -16.45 -18.41 -10.79
N GLY A 769 -15.43 -19.12 -11.25
CA GLY A 769 -14.45 -18.63 -12.22
C GLY A 769 -13.35 -17.73 -11.64
N LEU A 770 -13.46 -17.33 -10.37
CA LEU A 770 -12.41 -16.61 -9.63
C LEU A 770 -11.26 -17.55 -9.25
N MET A 771 -10.08 -16.99 -8.95
CA MET A 771 -9.00 -17.76 -8.34
C MET A 771 -9.41 -18.31 -6.96
N PRO A 772 -8.80 -19.42 -6.50
CA PRO A 772 -9.02 -19.95 -5.16
C PRO A 772 -8.84 -18.89 -4.06
N ALA A 773 -9.53 -19.09 -2.94
CA ALA A 773 -9.41 -18.19 -1.78
C ALA A 773 -7.93 -18.04 -1.38
N GLY A 774 -7.49 -16.80 -1.27
CA GLY A 774 -6.11 -16.48 -0.96
C GLY A 774 -5.97 -15.15 -0.23
N HIS A 775 -4.75 -14.90 0.21
CA HIS A 775 -4.32 -13.65 0.83
C HIS A 775 -4.63 -12.45 -0.09
N LEU A 776 -5.00 -11.30 0.47
CA LEU A 776 -5.06 -10.04 -0.28
C LEU A 776 -3.64 -9.48 -0.44
N GLU A 777 -3.14 -8.88 0.63
CA GLU A 777 -1.91 -8.09 0.72
C GLU A 777 -1.36 -8.11 2.17
N ASP A 778 -1.52 -7.06 2.99
CA ASP A 778 -1.15 -7.09 4.42
C ASP A 778 -2.14 -7.87 5.30
N ASN A 779 -3.31 -8.15 4.74
CA ASN A 779 -4.42 -8.79 5.44
C ASN A 779 -4.47 -10.27 5.08
N ASP A 780 -4.20 -11.09 6.10
CA ASP A 780 -3.82 -12.48 5.89
C ASP A 780 -4.95 -13.41 5.54
N GLU A 781 -6.22 -13.08 5.79
CA GLU A 781 -7.36 -13.95 5.55
C GLU A 781 -7.50 -14.43 4.09
N TRP A 782 -7.83 -15.72 3.93
CA TRP A 782 -8.03 -16.32 2.63
C TRP A 782 -9.46 -16.09 2.12
N ARG A 783 -9.60 -15.24 1.10
CA ARG A 783 -10.89 -14.83 0.49
C ARG A 783 -10.80 -14.67 -1.03
N TYR A 784 -11.94 -14.40 -1.66
CA TYR A 784 -12.10 -14.21 -3.10
C TYR A 784 -12.11 -12.72 -3.49
N TRP A 785 -10.94 -12.09 -3.41
CA TRP A 785 -10.79 -10.64 -3.58
C TRP A 785 -10.94 -10.18 -5.03
N PHE A 786 -11.73 -9.13 -5.27
CA PHE A 786 -11.88 -8.59 -6.62
C PHE A 786 -10.60 -7.93 -7.13
N ALA A 787 -9.84 -7.22 -6.27
CA ALA A 787 -8.57 -6.62 -6.65
C ALA A 787 -7.57 -7.66 -7.20
N VAL A 788 -7.39 -8.78 -6.50
CA VAL A 788 -6.48 -9.87 -6.91
C VAL A 788 -6.90 -10.47 -8.25
N ASN A 789 -8.19 -10.74 -8.44
CA ASN A 789 -8.72 -11.32 -9.67
C ASN A 789 -8.62 -10.33 -10.85
N ALA A 790 -8.89 -9.05 -10.63
CA ALA A 790 -8.81 -8.01 -11.66
C ALA A 790 -7.39 -7.87 -12.21
N HIS A 791 -6.39 -7.79 -11.33
CA HIS A 791 -4.97 -7.70 -11.75
C HIS A 791 -4.50 -8.99 -12.45
N ALA A 792 -4.91 -10.17 -11.98
CA ALA A 792 -4.60 -11.43 -12.65
C ALA A 792 -5.22 -11.51 -14.06
N CYS A 793 -6.47 -11.05 -14.21
CA CYS A 793 -7.15 -10.96 -15.51
C CYS A 793 -6.40 -10.03 -16.47
N ARG A 794 -6.06 -8.83 -16.00
CA ARG A 794 -5.28 -7.85 -16.77
C ARG A 794 -3.93 -8.38 -17.22
N GLY A 795 -3.26 -9.12 -16.34
CA GLY A 795 -1.99 -9.77 -16.65
C GLY A 795 -2.10 -10.77 -17.80
N ILE A 796 -3.13 -11.63 -17.82
CA ILE A 796 -3.36 -12.59 -18.91
C ILE A 796 -3.71 -11.87 -20.21
N GLU A 797 -4.58 -10.86 -20.15
CA GLU A 797 -4.98 -10.07 -21.31
C GLU A 797 -3.76 -9.43 -21.99
N TRP A 798 -2.92 -8.76 -21.21
CA TRP A 798 -1.71 -8.10 -21.73
C TRP A 798 -0.67 -9.09 -22.23
N ALA A 799 -0.51 -10.21 -21.53
CA ALA A 799 0.33 -11.31 -21.98
C ALA A 799 -0.13 -11.84 -23.34
N ALA A 800 -1.43 -12.07 -23.53
CA ALA A 800 -1.98 -12.54 -24.78
C ALA A 800 -1.72 -11.55 -25.93
N TRP A 801 -1.92 -10.25 -25.69
CA TRP A 801 -1.62 -9.20 -26.66
C TRP A 801 -0.13 -9.14 -27.01
N ALA A 802 0.77 -9.17 -26.03
CA ALA A 802 2.21 -9.17 -26.29
C ALA A 802 2.64 -10.41 -27.07
N LEU A 803 2.18 -11.60 -26.67
CA LEU A 803 2.47 -12.87 -27.35
C LEU A 803 1.96 -12.89 -28.80
N ALA A 804 0.87 -12.21 -29.11
CA ALA A 804 0.37 -12.09 -30.48
C ALA A 804 1.35 -11.34 -31.39
N GLU A 805 2.09 -10.36 -30.87
CA GLU A 805 3.04 -9.55 -31.64
C GLU A 805 4.29 -10.32 -32.10
N ILE A 806 4.50 -11.53 -31.57
CA ILE A 806 5.55 -12.47 -32.00
C ILE A 806 4.98 -13.76 -32.60
N ASP A 807 3.69 -13.77 -32.96
CA ASP A 807 2.96 -14.91 -33.52
C ASP A 807 3.04 -16.17 -32.62
N HIS A 808 3.04 -16.00 -31.30
CA HIS A 808 3.13 -17.15 -30.38
C HIS A 808 1.83 -17.97 -30.40
N PRO A 809 1.91 -19.32 -30.45
CA PRO A 809 0.73 -20.18 -30.63
C PRO A 809 -0.32 -20.07 -29.50
N ASP A 810 0.11 -19.77 -28.27
CA ASP A 810 -0.81 -19.63 -27.13
C ASP A 810 -1.57 -18.29 -27.09
N ALA A 811 -1.19 -17.29 -27.88
CA ALA A 811 -1.76 -15.95 -27.80
C ALA A 811 -3.30 -15.95 -27.91
N LYS A 812 -3.84 -16.70 -28.89
CA LYS A 812 -5.29 -16.80 -29.10
C LYS A 812 -6.01 -17.48 -27.93
N ARG A 813 -5.48 -18.61 -27.44
CA ARG A 813 -6.07 -19.34 -26.31
C ARG A 813 -6.10 -18.49 -25.04
N LEU A 814 -5.04 -17.74 -24.80
CA LEU A 814 -4.94 -16.87 -23.62
C LEU A 814 -5.85 -15.64 -23.73
N ALA A 815 -6.05 -15.11 -24.94
CA ALA A 815 -7.04 -14.05 -25.16
C ALA A 815 -8.47 -14.54 -24.85
N GLU A 816 -8.84 -15.72 -25.36
CA GLU A 816 -10.15 -16.34 -25.07
C GLU A 816 -10.35 -16.63 -23.56
N GLU A 817 -9.29 -17.03 -22.86
CA GLU A 817 -9.32 -17.23 -21.41
C GLU A 817 -9.42 -15.91 -20.63
N ALA A 818 -8.76 -14.84 -21.08
CA ALA A 818 -8.88 -13.52 -20.47
C ALA A 818 -10.30 -12.97 -20.60
N ASP A 819 -10.92 -13.10 -21.77
CA ASP A 819 -12.33 -12.70 -22.00
C ASP A 819 -13.29 -13.48 -21.09
N ALA A 820 -13.10 -14.80 -21.00
CA ALA A 820 -13.89 -15.66 -20.12
C ALA A 820 -13.71 -15.28 -18.64
N TYR A 821 -12.48 -14.97 -18.22
CA TYR A 821 -12.21 -14.52 -16.86
C TYR A 821 -12.90 -13.20 -16.54
N ARG A 822 -12.77 -12.21 -17.44
CA ARG A 822 -13.39 -10.90 -17.25
C ARG A 822 -14.90 -11.03 -17.10
N ALA A 823 -15.53 -11.90 -17.89
CA ALA A 823 -16.96 -12.20 -17.79
C ALA A 823 -17.33 -12.86 -16.45
N ASP A 824 -16.54 -13.83 -15.97
CA ASP A 824 -16.77 -14.48 -14.67
C ASP A 824 -16.61 -13.46 -13.50
N ILE A 825 -15.62 -12.56 -13.56
CA ILE A 825 -15.44 -11.49 -12.56
C ILE A 825 -16.62 -10.53 -12.57
N LEU A 826 -17.06 -10.05 -13.74
CA LEU A 826 -18.19 -9.14 -13.85
C LEU A 826 -19.48 -9.74 -13.29
N ALA A 827 -19.74 -11.02 -13.57
CA ALA A 827 -20.90 -11.72 -13.00
C ALA A 827 -20.83 -11.81 -11.47
N ALA A 828 -19.62 -12.05 -10.91
CA ALA A 828 -19.41 -12.09 -9.48
C ALA A 828 -19.57 -10.71 -8.81
N VAL A 829 -19.04 -9.66 -9.44
CA VAL A 829 -19.17 -8.26 -9.00
C VAL A 829 -20.62 -7.82 -9.02
N GLU A 830 -21.35 -8.10 -10.10
CA GLU A 830 -22.75 -7.68 -10.23
C GLU A 830 -23.64 -8.36 -9.19
N ARG A 831 -23.48 -9.66 -8.99
CA ARG A 831 -24.20 -10.36 -7.91
C ARG A 831 -23.87 -9.75 -6.54
N ALA A 832 -22.59 -9.52 -6.26
CA ALA A 832 -22.17 -8.95 -4.98
C ALA A 832 -22.67 -7.51 -4.77
N ARG A 833 -22.75 -6.70 -5.83
CA ARG A 833 -23.36 -5.36 -5.83
C ARG A 833 -24.85 -5.43 -5.48
N VAL A 834 -25.59 -6.32 -6.15
CA VAL A 834 -27.04 -6.51 -5.89
C VAL A 834 -27.29 -6.93 -4.45
N GLU A 835 -26.47 -7.84 -3.91
CA GLU A 835 -26.60 -8.35 -2.54
C GLU A 835 -26.04 -7.40 -1.47
N SER A 836 -25.26 -6.41 -1.87
CA SER A 836 -24.72 -5.39 -0.98
C SER A 836 -25.76 -4.29 -0.75
N PRO A 837 -26.05 -3.91 0.51
CA PRO A 837 -26.89 -2.76 0.79
C PRO A 837 -26.35 -1.49 0.13
N VAL A 838 -27.25 -0.65 -0.39
CA VAL A 838 -26.92 0.73 -0.80
C VAL A 838 -26.33 1.52 0.37
N VAL A 839 -25.52 2.52 0.05
CA VAL A 839 -24.85 3.38 1.03
C VAL A 839 -25.39 4.79 0.92
N ARG A 840 -25.70 5.40 2.07
CA ARG A 840 -26.19 6.77 2.15
C ARG A 840 -25.03 7.77 2.01
N LEU A 841 -25.25 8.80 1.20
CA LEU A 841 -24.34 9.93 1.00
C LEU A 841 -24.70 11.10 1.93
N PRO A 842 -23.81 12.12 2.07
CA PRO A 842 -24.06 13.30 2.89
C PRO A 842 -25.30 14.13 2.49
N ASP A 843 -25.78 14.00 1.25
CA ASP A 843 -27.00 14.66 0.76
C ASP A 843 -28.29 13.90 1.08
N ASN A 844 -28.20 12.84 1.89
CA ASN A 844 -29.27 11.91 2.24
C ASN A 844 -29.82 11.06 1.08
N THR A 845 -29.24 11.15 -0.12
CA THR A 845 -29.46 10.15 -1.17
C THR A 845 -28.66 8.89 -0.86
N ALA A 846 -28.91 7.82 -1.60
CA ALA A 846 -28.17 6.59 -1.52
C ALA A 846 -27.74 6.09 -2.90
N ILE A 847 -26.60 5.42 -2.94
CA ILE A 847 -26.04 4.82 -4.17
C ILE A 847 -25.79 3.33 -3.97
N PRO A 848 -25.81 2.52 -5.04
CA PRO A 848 -25.34 1.15 -5.01
C PRO A 848 -23.90 1.04 -4.49
N HIS A 849 -23.62 -0.02 -3.74
CA HIS A 849 -22.31 -0.30 -3.19
C HIS A 849 -21.70 -1.54 -3.85
N VAL A 850 -20.45 -1.44 -4.29
CA VAL A 850 -19.68 -2.58 -4.79
C VAL A 850 -18.76 -3.06 -3.66
N PRO A 851 -18.99 -4.25 -3.07
CA PRO A 851 -18.12 -4.75 -2.02
C PRO A 851 -16.77 -5.18 -2.58
N ILE A 852 -15.79 -5.35 -1.70
CA ILE A 852 -14.40 -5.69 -2.08
C ILE A 852 -14.17 -7.15 -2.48
N ARG A 853 -15.16 -8.03 -2.22
CA ARG A 853 -15.10 -9.46 -2.54
C ARG A 853 -16.49 -10.08 -2.67
N THR A 854 -16.49 -11.30 -3.20
CA THR A 854 -17.68 -12.00 -3.68
C THR A 854 -18.65 -12.49 -2.58
N ASP A 855 -18.16 -12.71 -1.36
CA ASP A 855 -18.87 -13.42 -0.28
C ASP A 855 -19.25 -12.54 0.92
N ILE A 856 -19.12 -11.21 0.80
CA ILE A 856 -19.51 -10.23 1.83
C ILE A 856 -20.66 -9.34 1.34
N ARG A 857 -21.53 -8.92 2.26
CA ARG A 857 -22.58 -7.93 2.03
C ARG A 857 -22.22 -6.61 2.72
N GLY A 858 -22.07 -5.55 1.93
CA GLY A 858 -21.70 -4.23 2.42
C GLY A 858 -20.20 -4.07 2.72
N PRO A 859 -19.82 -2.92 3.32
CA PRO A 859 -18.43 -2.61 3.59
C PRO A 859 -17.78 -3.55 4.62
N GLU A 860 -16.51 -3.89 4.41
CA GLU A 860 -15.69 -4.57 5.39
C GLU A 860 -14.85 -3.59 6.21
N TRP A 861 -14.62 -3.90 7.48
CA TRP A 861 -13.78 -3.07 8.32
C TRP A 861 -12.32 -3.04 7.89
N GLY A 862 -11.74 -1.84 7.95
CA GLY A 862 -10.32 -1.58 7.79
C GLY A 862 -10.07 -0.84 6.48
N TRP A 863 -9.51 0.37 6.58
CA TRP A 863 -9.17 1.21 5.42
C TRP A 863 -8.34 0.49 4.37
N PHE A 864 -7.48 -0.45 4.79
CA PHE A 864 -6.61 -1.17 3.88
C PHE A 864 -7.39 -2.11 2.95
N ARG A 865 -8.44 -2.77 3.46
CA ARG A 865 -9.32 -3.63 2.66
C ARG A 865 -10.28 -2.80 1.83
N GLU A 866 -11.02 -1.90 2.49
CA GLU A 866 -12.17 -1.23 1.90
C GLU A 866 -11.78 -0.08 0.97
N ALA A 867 -10.81 0.75 1.39
CA ALA A 867 -10.43 1.94 0.65
C ALA A 867 -9.19 1.70 -0.21
N ALA A 868 -8.10 1.17 0.34
CA ALA A 868 -6.83 1.01 -0.40
C ALA A 868 -6.90 -0.11 -1.43
N TYR A 869 -7.47 -1.27 -1.07
CA TYR A 869 -7.66 -2.42 -1.96
C TYR A 869 -9.13 -2.67 -2.34
N GLY A 870 -9.90 -1.57 -2.42
CA GLY A 870 -11.31 -1.57 -2.75
C GLY A 870 -11.64 -1.86 -4.22
N PRO A 871 -12.92 -1.72 -4.62
CA PRO A 871 -13.40 -2.07 -5.96
C PRO A 871 -12.81 -1.21 -7.09
N LEU A 872 -12.15 -0.10 -6.80
CA LEU A 872 -11.52 0.73 -7.83
C LEU A 872 -10.38 -0.02 -8.58
N HIS A 873 -9.79 -1.06 -7.99
CA HIS A 873 -8.87 -1.95 -8.71
C HIS A 873 -9.53 -2.72 -9.86
N LEU A 874 -10.86 -2.82 -9.93
CA LEU A 874 -11.55 -3.35 -11.11
C LEU A 874 -11.32 -2.45 -12.34
N VAL A 875 -11.10 -1.14 -12.15
CA VAL A 875 -10.76 -0.21 -13.22
C VAL A 875 -9.29 -0.35 -13.62
N ASP A 876 -8.39 -0.49 -12.65
CA ASP A 876 -6.96 -0.73 -12.91
C ASP A 876 -6.73 -2.04 -13.65
N GLY A 877 -7.48 -3.09 -13.26
CA GLY A 877 -7.47 -4.40 -13.90
C GLY A 877 -8.26 -4.51 -15.21
N GLY A 878 -8.82 -3.40 -15.73
CA GLY A 878 -9.56 -3.40 -17.01
C GLY A 878 -10.87 -4.19 -17.02
N VAL A 879 -11.42 -4.50 -15.84
CA VAL A 879 -12.70 -5.21 -15.69
C VAL A 879 -13.88 -4.24 -15.83
N LEU A 880 -13.79 -3.07 -15.19
CA LEU A 880 -14.77 -1.99 -15.34
C LEU A 880 -14.17 -0.88 -16.22
N GLU A 881 -14.99 -0.35 -17.12
CA GLU A 881 -14.61 0.80 -17.93
C GLU A 881 -14.60 2.07 -17.06
N PRO A 882 -13.63 2.98 -17.25
CA PRO A 882 -13.51 4.18 -16.41
C PRO A 882 -14.79 5.02 -16.36
N ASP A 883 -15.52 5.16 -17.47
CA ASP A 883 -16.73 5.99 -17.57
C ASP A 883 -18.03 5.28 -17.16
N ASP A 884 -17.96 4.02 -16.70
CA ASP A 884 -19.13 3.27 -16.23
C ASP A 884 -19.79 3.95 -15.01
N GLN A 885 -21.11 3.90 -14.93
CA GLN A 885 -21.87 4.42 -13.80
C GLN A 885 -21.46 3.75 -12.47
N THR A 886 -21.11 2.47 -12.51
CA THR A 886 -20.58 1.70 -11.37
C THR A 886 -19.31 2.33 -10.81
N VAL A 887 -18.44 2.85 -11.69
CA VAL A 887 -17.21 3.54 -11.26
C VAL A 887 -17.54 4.88 -10.61
N THR A 888 -18.57 5.60 -11.10
CA THR A 888 -19.07 6.81 -10.43
C THR A 888 -19.55 6.49 -9.01
N TRP A 889 -20.29 5.41 -8.79
CA TRP A 889 -20.70 4.98 -7.45
C TRP A 889 -19.50 4.66 -6.55
N VAL A 890 -18.52 3.93 -7.06
CA VAL A 890 -17.28 3.61 -6.33
C VAL A 890 -16.55 4.88 -5.91
N LEU A 891 -16.35 5.84 -6.83
CA LEU A 891 -15.64 7.08 -6.53
C LEU A 891 -16.40 7.97 -5.53
N LYS A 892 -17.74 8.08 -5.65
CA LYS A 892 -18.58 8.76 -4.65
C LYS A 892 -18.46 8.10 -3.27
N TYR A 893 -18.59 6.77 -3.20
CA TYR A 893 -18.42 6.04 -1.95
C TYR A 893 -17.05 6.29 -1.31
N LEU A 894 -15.98 6.26 -2.10
CA LEU A 894 -14.63 6.51 -1.61
C LEU A 894 -14.45 7.94 -1.08
N GLU A 895 -14.82 8.95 -1.86
CA GLU A 895 -14.67 10.38 -1.51
C GLU A 895 -15.52 10.79 -0.32
N ASP A 896 -16.76 10.33 -0.26
CA ASP A 896 -17.78 10.84 0.66
C ASP A 896 -17.97 9.99 1.91
N VAL A 897 -17.72 8.68 1.81
CA VAL A 897 -17.95 7.74 2.91
C VAL A 897 -16.63 7.16 3.41
N ALA A 898 -15.83 6.53 2.55
CA ALA A 898 -14.68 5.76 3.00
C ALA A 898 -13.53 6.64 3.50
N PHE A 899 -12.97 7.50 2.65
CA PHE A 899 -11.78 8.31 2.94
C PHE A 899 -11.91 9.22 4.18
N PRO A 900 -13.01 9.95 4.40
CA PRO A 900 -13.14 10.82 5.58
C PRO A 900 -13.59 10.06 6.84
N SER A 901 -13.92 8.76 6.75
CA SER A 901 -14.38 7.99 7.91
C SER A 901 -13.25 7.54 8.83
N ARG A 902 -13.61 7.19 10.06
CA ARG A 902 -12.69 6.61 11.05
C ARG A 902 -12.36 5.13 10.79
N ASP A 903 -13.26 4.40 10.13
CA ASP A 903 -13.17 2.95 10.00
C ASP A 903 -12.55 2.50 8.67
N TRP A 904 -12.73 3.30 7.61
CA TRP A 904 -12.24 3.02 6.27
C TRP A 904 -11.28 4.07 5.72
N GLY A 905 -10.96 5.10 6.50
CA GLY A 905 -10.06 6.16 6.06
C GLY A 905 -9.47 6.93 7.23
N ARG A 906 -9.34 8.24 7.06
CA ARG A 906 -8.77 9.15 8.05
C ARG A 906 -9.75 10.31 8.30
N PRO A 907 -10.27 10.45 9.52
CA PRO A 907 -11.10 11.58 9.89
C PRO A 907 -10.41 12.92 9.65
N ILE A 908 -11.16 13.86 9.08
CA ILE A 908 -10.72 15.23 8.82
C ILE A 908 -11.78 16.23 9.30
N ASP A 909 -11.37 17.48 9.42
CA ASP A 909 -12.27 18.61 9.55
C ASP A 909 -12.85 18.93 8.15
N VAL A 910 -13.98 18.29 7.83
CA VAL A 910 -14.67 18.41 6.53
C VAL A 910 -15.24 19.82 6.34
N GLU A 911 -15.66 20.51 7.40
CA GLU A 911 -16.17 21.88 7.29
C GLU A 911 -15.11 22.83 6.74
N LYS A 912 -13.86 22.69 7.21
CA LYS A 912 -12.77 23.60 6.84
C LYS A 912 -11.90 23.10 5.69
N TYR A 913 -11.64 21.80 5.59
CA TYR A 913 -10.60 21.25 4.72
C TYR A 913 -11.07 20.08 3.84
N TRP A 914 -12.37 20.00 3.51
CA TRP A 914 -12.90 18.97 2.59
C TRP A 914 -12.12 18.87 1.27
N PHE A 915 -11.63 20.00 0.75
CA PHE A 915 -10.94 20.02 -0.54
C PHE A 915 -9.49 19.53 -0.46
N SER A 916 -8.68 20.05 0.48
CA SER A 916 -7.25 19.74 0.54
C SER A 916 -6.89 18.54 1.43
N ARG A 917 -7.80 18.04 2.27
CA ARG A 917 -7.50 16.91 3.18
C ARG A 917 -8.35 15.65 2.93
N ALA A 918 -9.37 15.72 2.08
CA ALA A 918 -10.14 14.56 1.61
C ALA A 918 -9.64 14.11 0.22
N GLY A 919 -10.29 13.10 -0.36
CA GLY A 919 -10.01 12.60 -1.71
C GLY A 919 -8.77 11.72 -1.83
N LEU A 920 -8.22 11.26 -0.71
CA LEU A 920 -7.10 10.33 -0.68
C LEU A 920 -7.26 9.29 0.43
N THR A 921 -6.84 8.05 0.13
CA THR A 921 -6.71 6.98 1.13
C THR A 921 -5.52 7.25 2.07
N ILE A 922 -5.30 6.40 3.08
CA ILE A 922 -4.22 6.60 4.05
C ILE A 922 -2.84 6.46 3.41
N GLN A 923 -2.63 5.43 2.60
CA GLN A 923 -1.45 5.24 1.76
C GLN A 923 -1.80 5.61 0.33
N ALA A 924 -1.75 6.90 0.02
CA ALA A 924 -2.37 7.47 -1.16
C ALA A 924 -1.84 6.89 -2.48
N ASN A 925 -0.55 6.55 -2.54
CA ASN A 925 0.10 6.13 -3.79
C ASN A 925 -0.06 4.64 -4.11
N LEU A 926 -0.82 3.89 -3.30
CA LEU A 926 -1.21 2.50 -3.60
C LEU A 926 -2.49 2.42 -4.43
N LEU A 927 -3.41 3.37 -4.25
CA LEU A 927 -4.69 3.41 -4.94
C LEU A 927 -4.64 4.43 -6.09
N ASN A 928 -4.98 4.02 -7.31
CA ASN A 928 -4.88 4.86 -8.50
C ASN A 928 -6.13 5.73 -8.77
N ASN A 929 -6.76 6.33 -7.75
CA ASN A 929 -7.93 7.19 -7.96
C ASN A 929 -7.64 8.41 -8.82
N GLY A 930 -6.45 9.03 -8.67
CA GLY A 930 -5.99 10.09 -9.57
C GLY A 930 -5.95 9.65 -11.04
N VAL A 931 -5.49 8.43 -11.34
CA VAL A 931 -5.41 7.89 -12.70
C VAL A 931 -6.80 7.58 -13.24
N ALA A 932 -7.72 7.07 -12.40
CA ALA A 932 -9.12 6.91 -12.77
C ALA A 932 -9.75 8.24 -13.20
N TYR A 933 -9.50 9.33 -12.47
CA TYR A 933 -9.96 10.68 -12.85
C TYR A 933 -9.36 11.15 -14.19
N VAL A 934 -8.06 10.86 -14.45
CA VAL A 934 -7.45 11.17 -15.76
C VAL A 934 -8.15 10.41 -16.89
N LYS A 935 -8.40 9.10 -16.72
CA LYS A 935 -9.06 8.28 -17.74
C LYS A 935 -10.48 8.79 -18.05
N ARG A 936 -11.21 9.21 -17.01
CA ARG A 936 -12.57 9.78 -17.08
C ARG A 936 -12.65 11.22 -17.60
N ASP A 937 -11.53 11.79 -18.02
CA ASP A 937 -11.42 13.18 -18.46
C ASP A 937 -11.87 14.21 -17.39
N GLN A 938 -11.53 13.95 -16.12
CA GLN A 938 -11.85 14.77 -14.95
C GLN A 938 -10.57 15.43 -14.36
N PRO A 939 -9.96 16.41 -15.06
CA PRO A 939 -8.65 16.95 -14.66
C PRO A 939 -8.65 17.64 -13.29
N GLU A 940 -9.74 18.29 -12.89
CA GLU A 940 -9.83 19.00 -11.60
C GLU A 940 -9.69 18.02 -10.42
N TYR A 941 -10.29 16.82 -10.56
CA TYR A 941 -10.21 15.74 -9.58
C TYR A 941 -8.81 15.11 -9.57
N ALA A 942 -8.23 14.86 -10.75
CA ALA A 942 -6.89 14.31 -10.88
C ALA A 942 -5.82 15.24 -10.29
N VAL A 943 -5.90 16.54 -10.57
CA VAL A 943 -4.96 17.55 -10.04
C VAL A 943 -5.12 17.72 -8.52
N ARG A 944 -6.35 17.62 -8.00
CA ARG A 944 -6.59 17.58 -6.55
C ARG A 944 -5.91 16.38 -5.89
N ALA A 945 -6.10 15.18 -6.43
CA ALA A 945 -5.43 13.98 -5.92
C ALA A 945 -3.89 14.15 -5.98
N LEU A 946 -3.34 14.53 -7.14
CA LEU A 946 -1.91 14.72 -7.36
C LEU A 946 -1.25 15.60 -6.28
N PHE A 947 -1.80 16.79 -6.03
CA PHE A 947 -1.17 17.72 -5.08
C PHE A 947 -1.46 17.37 -3.61
N ASN A 948 -2.66 16.84 -3.31
CA ASN A 948 -2.97 16.43 -1.95
C ASN A 948 -2.09 15.24 -1.52
N ASP A 949 -1.86 14.28 -2.42
CA ASP A 949 -1.03 13.09 -2.18
C ASP A 949 0.43 13.49 -1.93
N PHE A 950 0.98 14.36 -2.78
CA PHE A 950 2.35 14.86 -2.63
C PHE A 950 2.54 15.55 -1.27
N ALA A 951 1.64 16.48 -0.92
CA ALA A 951 1.73 17.24 0.31
C ALA A 951 1.51 16.38 1.57
N ALA A 952 0.72 15.31 1.48
CA ALA A 952 0.50 14.38 2.59
C ALA A 952 1.73 13.51 2.90
N SER A 953 2.58 13.24 1.89
CA SER A 953 3.66 12.24 1.99
C SER A 953 5.08 12.81 2.05
N ILE A 954 5.32 14.05 1.62
CA ILE A 954 6.66 14.60 1.41
C ILE A 954 7.35 15.11 2.70
N TYR A 955 8.61 14.71 2.90
CA TYR A 955 9.60 15.47 3.67
C TYR A 955 10.34 16.42 2.72
N ASP A 956 9.97 17.70 2.77
CA ASP A 956 10.38 18.71 1.80
C ASP A 956 11.88 19.07 1.84
N ASP A 957 12.54 18.88 2.99
CA ASP A 957 13.96 19.14 3.22
C ASP A 957 14.87 18.19 2.43
N VAL A 958 14.52 16.91 2.40
CA VAL A 958 15.31 15.87 1.72
C VAL A 958 14.59 15.18 0.56
N LEU A 959 13.40 15.66 0.20
CA LEU A 959 12.60 15.19 -0.95
C LEU A 959 12.34 13.67 -0.93
N VAL A 960 11.91 13.16 0.21
CA VAL A 960 11.62 11.73 0.42
C VAL A 960 10.20 11.55 0.92
N PHE A 961 9.51 10.50 0.46
CA PHE A 961 8.19 10.17 1.00
C PHE A 961 8.26 9.35 2.28
N THR A 962 7.35 9.65 3.20
CA THR A 962 6.88 8.66 4.19
C THR A 962 5.96 7.65 3.50
N GLU A 963 5.81 6.45 4.07
CA GLU A 963 4.84 5.49 3.53
C GLU A 963 3.41 5.98 3.71
N HIS A 964 3.03 6.33 4.94
CA HIS A 964 1.68 6.81 5.19
C HIS A 964 1.57 7.66 6.47
N PRO A 965 0.76 8.73 6.47
CA PRO A 965 0.39 9.46 7.68
C PRO A 965 -0.79 8.79 8.41
N VAL A 966 -0.59 7.55 8.87
CA VAL A 966 -1.62 6.64 9.42
C VAL A 966 -2.44 7.23 10.56
N VAL A 967 -1.82 7.98 11.48
CA VAL A 967 -2.55 8.49 12.67
C VAL A 967 -3.31 9.77 12.34
N GLN A 968 -2.64 10.68 11.64
CA GLN A 968 -3.13 12.00 11.24
C GLN A 968 -2.15 12.59 10.24
N LEU A 969 -2.61 13.52 9.40
CA LEU A 969 -1.72 14.31 8.55
C LEU A 969 -0.65 15.05 9.38
N GLY A 970 0.55 15.21 8.81
CA GLY A 970 1.70 15.81 9.49
C GLY A 970 2.50 14.87 10.39
N ARG A 971 2.12 13.59 10.50
CA ARG A 971 2.88 12.56 11.22
C ARG A 971 3.15 11.35 10.34
N GLY A 972 4.37 11.25 9.83
CA GLY A 972 4.82 10.13 9.01
C GLY A 972 4.97 8.84 9.82
N VAL A 973 4.71 7.71 9.14
CA VAL A 973 4.80 6.33 9.63
C VAL A 973 5.30 5.48 8.45
N GLY A 974 6.06 4.41 8.71
CA GLY A 974 6.67 3.53 7.71
C GLY A 974 8.18 3.76 7.44
N PRO A 975 8.77 3.02 6.50
CA PRO A 975 10.20 3.04 6.19
C PRO A 975 10.61 4.12 5.17
N TYR A 976 11.93 4.25 4.92
CA TYR A 976 12.53 5.09 3.87
C TYR A 976 13.61 4.34 3.09
N TYR A 977 13.85 4.65 1.82
CA TYR A 977 12.96 5.33 0.88
C TYR A 977 11.74 4.44 0.61
N LYS A 978 10.51 4.94 0.73
CA LYS A 978 9.34 4.18 0.28
C LYS A 978 9.18 4.38 -1.23
N THR A 979 10.11 3.80 -1.98
CA THR A 979 10.24 3.98 -3.43
C THR A 979 9.01 3.59 -4.26
N PRO A 980 8.19 2.60 -3.88
CA PRO A 980 6.92 2.32 -4.56
C PRO A 980 5.96 3.49 -4.51
N ASP A 981 5.75 4.10 -3.33
CA ASP A 981 4.87 5.27 -3.19
C ASP A 981 5.42 6.48 -3.93
N GLU A 982 6.73 6.71 -3.89
CA GLU A 982 7.38 7.76 -4.67
C GLU A 982 7.15 7.55 -6.19
N CYS A 983 7.30 6.31 -6.67
CA CYS A 983 7.06 5.98 -8.07
C CYS A 983 5.56 5.99 -8.43
N GLY A 984 4.67 5.63 -7.52
CA GLY A 984 3.21 5.70 -7.68
C GLY A 984 2.75 7.13 -7.94
N PHE A 985 3.22 8.09 -7.13
CA PHE A 985 3.01 9.52 -7.39
C PHE A 985 3.55 9.93 -8.77
N LEU A 986 4.76 9.50 -9.14
CA LEU A 986 5.35 9.84 -10.44
C LEU A 986 4.60 9.20 -11.62
N ASN A 987 3.97 8.05 -11.43
CA ASN A 987 3.11 7.41 -12.42
C ASN A 987 1.79 8.20 -12.60
N LEU A 988 1.22 8.75 -11.52
CA LEU A 988 0.10 9.69 -11.61
C LEU A 988 0.52 11.01 -12.30
N LEU A 989 1.65 11.60 -11.90
CA LEU A 989 2.23 12.79 -12.54
C LEU A 989 2.43 12.56 -14.04
N ARG A 990 2.95 11.40 -14.42
CA ARG A 990 3.04 11.00 -15.83
C ARG A 990 1.65 10.96 -16.45
N SER A 991 0.68 10.26 -15.88
CA SER A 991 -0.68 10.14 -16.46
C SER A 991 -1.33 11.51 -16.71
N CYS A 992 -1.07 12.51 -15.87
CA CYS A 992 -1.52 13.88 -16.11
C CYS A 992 -0.87 14.55 -17.34
N MET A 993 0.37 14.19 -17.67
CA MET A 993 1.18 14.78 -18.75
C MET A 993 1.17 13.95 -20.04
N ILE A 994 1.15 12.63 -19.95
CA ILE A 994 1.25 11.65 -21.03
C ILE A 994 0.41 10.44 -20.64
N ASN A 995 -0.56 10.10 -21.47
CA ASN A 995 -1.46 8.99 -21.20
C ASN A 995 -1.83 8.24 -22.48
N GLU A 996 -1.59 6.93 -22.49
CA GLU A 996 -1.93 6.02 -23.58
C GLU A 996 -3.28 5.33 -23.33
N GLU A 997 -4.20 5.45 -24.28
CA GLU A 997 -5.52 4.82 -24.24
C GLU A 997 -5.79 4.15 -25.59
N GLY A 998 -5.64 2.83 -25.63
CA GLY A 998 -5.78 2.05 -26.87
C GLY A 998 -4.79 2.52 -27.94
N ASP A 999 -5.32 3.06 -29.04
CA ASP A 999 -4.56 3.58 -30.18
C ASP A 999 -4.32 5.11 -30.12
N THR A 1000 -4.68 5.74 -29.00
CA THR A 1000 -4.63 7.19 -28.80
C THR A 1000 -3.56 7.58 -27.79
N LEU A 1001 -2.79 8.63 -28.10
CA LEU A 1001 -1.85 9.27 -27.18
C LEU A 1001 -2.37 10.66 -26.78
N TYR A 1002 -2.61 10.86 -25.48
CA TYR A 1002 -2.99 12.15 -24.93
C TYR A 1002 -1.79 12.84 -24.26
N LEU A 1003 -1.61 14.12 -24.55
CA LEU A 1003 -0.60 15.01 -23.98
C LEU A 1003 -1.28 16.08 -23.13
N ALA A 1004 -0.75 16.33 -21.93
CA ALA A 1004 -1.25 17.28 -20.94
C ALA A 1004 -2.73 17.09 -20.54
N LYS A 1005 -3.27 15.86 -20.63
CA LYS A 1005 -4.69 15.53 -20.38
C LYS A 1005 -5.18 16.04 -19.01
N ALA A 1006 -4.34 16.03 -17.98
CA ALA A 1006 -4.66 16.63 -16.67
C ALA A 1006 -3.49 17.45 -16.11
N ALA A 1007 -2.76 18.17 -16.98
CA ALA A 1007 -1.75 19.10 -16.50
C ALA A 1007 -2.41 20.24 -15.69
N PRO A 1008 -1.89 20.58 -14.49
CA PRO A 1008 -2.45 21.62 -13.64
C PRO A 1008 -2.63 22.95 -14.37
N VAL A 1009 -3.79 23.59 -14.19
CA VAL A 1009 -4.11 24.88 -14.81
C VAL A 1009 -3.13 25.97 -14.37
N SER A 1010 -2.59 25.87 -13.16
CA SER A 1010 -1.53 26.75 -12.65
C SER A 1010 -0.27 26.74 -13.51
N TRP A 1011 -0.03 25.68 -14.29
CA TRP A 1011 1.11 25.59 -15.20
C TRP A 1011 0.93 26.35 -16.51
N PHE A 1012 -0.29 26.83 -16.76
CA PHE A 1012 -0.66 27.60 -17.95
C PHE A 1012 -0.83 29.09 -17.61
N ARG A 1013 -0.11 29.61 -16.60
CA ARG A 1013 -0.02 31.04 -16.32
C ARG A 1013 0.92 31.71 -17.33
N VAL A 1014 0.67 32.98 -17.62
CA VAL A 1014 1.55 33.78 -18.49
C VAL A 1014 2.99 33.74 -17.94
N GLY A 1015 3.94 33.47 -18.83
CA GLY A 1015 5.36 33.37 -18.51
C GLY A 1015 5.81 31.96 -18.08
N GLU A 1016 4.87 31.05 -17.83
CA GLU A 1016 5.20 29.66 -17.49
C GLU A 1016 5.47 28.80 -18.72
N LYS A 1017 6.21 27.71 -18.47
CA LYS A 1017 6.61 26.73 -19.47
C LYS A 1017 6.47 25.32 -18.91
N VAL A 1018 5.87 24.44 -19.73
CA VAL A 1018 5.87 22.99 -19.54
C VAL A 1018 6.69 22.37 -20.65
N GLU A 1019 7.63 21.49 -20.33
CA GLU A 1019 8.43 20.76 -21.30
C GLU A 1019 8.57 19.31 -20.87
N VAL A 1020 8.41 18.39 -21.81
CA VAL A 1020 8.71 16.98 -21.65
C VAL A 1020 9.62 16.57 -22.80
N CYS A 1021 10.74 15.94 -22.46
CA CYS A 1021 11.76 15.51 -23.42
C CYS A 1021 11.97 14.01 -23.33
N ASP A 1022 11.83 13.35 -24.48
CA ASP A 1022 12.14 11.93 -24.72
C ASP A 1022 11.45 10.96 -23.73
N ALA A 1023 10.22 11.28 -23.33
CA ALA A 1023 9.42 10.39 -22.49
C ALA A 1023 8.98 9.17 -23.29
N ALA A 1024 9.22 7.97 -22.77
CA ALA A 1024 8.83 6.74 -23.45
C ALA A 1024 7.31 6.58 -23.45
N THR A 1025 6.78 6.03 -24.55
CA THR A 1025 5.37 5.65 -24.69
C THR A 1025 5.28 4.30 -25.39
N TRP A 1026 4.08 3.70 -25.43
CA TRP A 1026 3.85 2.50 -26.26
C TRP A 1026 4.17 2.72 -27.75
N PHE A 1027 4.08 3.97 -28.21
CA PHE A 1027 4.26 4.40 -29.60
C PHE A 1027 5.71 4.81 -29.94
N GLY A 1028 6.57 4.92 -28.92
CA GLY A 1028 7.94 5.44 -29.00
C GLY A 1028 8.14 6.71 -28.16
N PRO A 1029 9.34 7.28 -28.13
CA PRO A 1029 9.61 8.50 -27.37
C PRO A 1029 8.81 9.69 -27.90
N VAL A 1030 8.24 10.49 -27.00
CA VAL A 1030 7.54 11.75 -27.32
C VAL A 1030 8.23 12.92 -26.63
N SER A 1031 8.27 14.06 -27.31
CA SER A 1031 8.71 15.33 -26.73
C SER A 1031 7.69 16.42 -27.02
N TYR A 1032 7.42 17.28 -26.06
CA TYR A 1032 6.62 18.48 -26.29
C TYR A 1032 6.99 19.65 -25.38
N THR A 1033 6.66 20.86 -25.82
CA THR A 1033 6.78 22.08 -25.04
C THR A 1033 5.49 22.87 -25.16
N ILE A 1034 5.04 23.48 -24.07
CA ILE A 1034 3.93 24.43 -24.01
C ILE A 1034 4.47 25.70 -23.34
N THR A 1035 4.27 26.85 -23.96
CA THR A 1035 4.65 28.17 -23.44
C THR A 1035 3.45 29.09 -23.49
N VAL A 1036 3.19 29.80 -22.40
CA VAL A 1036 2.05 30.72 -22.31
C VAL A 1036 2.56 32.16 -22.32
N THR A 1037 2.06 32.94 -23.28
CA THR A 1037 2.28 34.38 -23.40
C THR A 1037 1.01 35.13 -23.01
N ASP A 1038 1.05 36.46 -22.97
CA ASP A 1038 -0.14 37.28 -22.70
C ASP A 1038 -1.29 36.97 -23.67
N ASP A 1039 -0.96 36.83 -24.97
CA ASP A 1039 -1.94 36.77 -26.06
C ASP A 1039 -2.17 35.36 -26.62
N ALA A 1040 -1.25 34.42 -26.38
CA ALA A 1040 -1.31 33.08 -26.98
C ALA A 1040 -0.67 31.98 -26.11
N ILE A 1041 -1.13 30.74 -26.33
CA ILE A 1041 -0.43 29.51 -25.93
C ILE A 1041 0.25 28.96 -27.18
N GLU A 1042 1.55 28.70 -27.09
CA GLU A 1042 2.34 28.07 -28.12
C GLU A 1042 2.77 26.69 -27.66
N ALA A 1043 2.51 25.67 -28.47
CA ALA A 1043 3.00 24.33 -28.22
C ALA A 1043 3.78 23.77 -29.40
N ARG A 1044 4.82 23.00 -29.11
CA ARG A 1044 5.60 22.23 -30.08
C ARG A 1044 5.57 20.78 -29.67
N VAL A 1045 5.22 19.89 -30.58
CA VAL A 1045 5.14 18.45 -30.34
C VAL A 1045 6.00 17.73 -31.36
N LYS A 1046 6.84 16.81 -30.89
CA LYS A 1046 7.52 15.80 -31.70
C LYS A 1046 6.82 14.46 -31.44
N PRO A 1047 5.92 14.04 -32.36
CA PRO A 1047 5.18 12.81 -32.19
C PRO A 1047 6.11 11.60 -32.14
N PRO A 1048 5.71 10.52 -31.44
CA PRO A 1048 6.47 9.29 -31.46
C PRO A 1048 6.48 8.66 -32.86
N ARG A 1049 7.63 8.09 -33.25
CA ARG A 1049 7.87 7.62 -34.63
C ARG A 1049 8.01 6.11 -34.79
N ARG A 1050 8.27 5.36 -33.71
CA ARG A 1050 8.54 3.92 -33.79
C ARG A 1050 7.31 3.16 -34.28
N ASN A 1051 6.15 3.45 -33.68
CA ASN A 1051 4.85 2.92 -34.07
C ASN A 1051 3.82 4.01 -33.76
N PRO A 1052 3.63 5.02 -34.64
CA PRO A 1052 2.83 6.20 -34.34
C PRO A 1052 1.39 5.86 -33.91
N PRO A 1053 0.79 6.63 -32.98
CA PRO A 1053 -0.59 6.42 -32.57
C PRO A 1053 -1.55 6.75 -33.71
N ALA A 1054 -2.74 6.13 -33.70
CA ALA A 1054 -3.79 6.45 -34.66
C ALA A 1054 -4.36 7.86 -34.39
N LYS A 1055 -4.38 8.28 -33.13
CA LYS A 1055 -4.81 9.62 -32.70
C LYS A 1055 -3.81 10.23 -31.73
N LEU A 1056 -3.51 11.50 -31.91
CA LEU A 1056 -2.67 12.29 -31.02
C LEU A 1056 -3.46 13.51 -30.55
N ALA A 1057 -3.57 13.70 -29.24
CA ALA A 1057 -4.31 14.78 -28.62
C ALA A 1057 -3.42 15.60 -27.69
N LEU A 1058 -3.57 16.92 -27.72
CA LEU A 1058 -2.92 17.85 -26.80
C LEU A 1058 -3.96 18.73 -26.11
N ARG A 1059 -4.06 18.68 -24.79
CA ARG A 1059 -4.92 19.58 -24.03
C ARG A 1059 -4.24 20.92 -23.78
N LEU A 1060 -4.96 22.00 -24.04
CA LEU A 1060 -4.56 23.38 -23.78
C LEU A 1060 -5.51 24.02 -22.77
N ARG A 1061 -4.96 24.67 -21.75
CA ARG A 1061 -5.74 25.33 -20.69
C ARG A 1061 -5.26 26.78 -20.52
N ARG A 1062 -6.07 27.66 -19.92
CA ARG A 1062 -5.70 29.04 -19.57
C ARG A 1062 -5.97 29.34 -18.10
N ALA A 1063 -4.93 29.73 -17.36
CA ALA A 1063 -5.06 30.09 -15.94
C ALA A 1063 -5.84 31.39 -15.71
N ASP A 1064 -5.95 32.27 -16.73
CA ASP A 1064 -6.71 33.52 -16.65
C ASP A 1064 -8.20 33.36 -16.98
N GLY A 1065 -8.65 32.13 -17.27
CA GLY A 1065 -10.04 31.82 -17.58
C GLY A 1065 -10.55 32.37 -18.92
N LYS A 1066 -9.69 32.99 -19.75
CA LYS A 1066 -10.11 33.47 -21.07
C LYS A 1066 -10.43 32.28 -21.99
N PRO A 1067 -11.49 32.36 -22.81
CA PRO A 1067 -11.78 31.30 -23.78
C PRO A 1067 -10.74 31.29 -24.90
N ILE A 1068 -10.35 30.10 -25.34
CA ILE A 1068 -9.52 29.91 -26.54
C ILE A 1068 -10.41 30.05 -27.78
N LYS A 1069 -10.27 31.15 -28.53
CA LYS A 1069 -11.15 31.47 -29.67
C LYS A 1069 -10.69 30.87 -31.00
N SER A 1070 -9.38 30.68 -31.15
CA SER A 1070 -8.79 30.16 -32.38
C SER A 1070 -7.58 29.30 -32.07
N VAL A 1071 -7.41 28.21 -32.83
CA VAL A 1071 -6.28 27.28 -32.74
C VAL A 1071 -5.78 26.97 -34.16
N THR A 1072 -4.47 26.96 -34.37
CA THR A 1072 -3.80 26.45 -35.58
C THR A 1072 -2.98 25.22 -35.26
N GLY A 1073 -2.72 24.36 -36.26
CA GLY A 1073 -1.85 23.18 -36.11
C GLY A 1073 -2.58 21.88 -35.75
N GLY A 1074 -3.91 21.90 -35.68
CA GLY A 1074 -4.75 20.73 -35.45
C GLY A 1074 -6.24 21.07 -35.42
N GLU A 1075 -7.09 20.07 -35.16
CA GLU A 1075 -8.54 20.23 -35.00
C GLU A 1075 -8.88 20.54 -33.54
N TRP A 1076 -9.67 21.59 -33.30
CA TRP A 1076 -9.98 22.08 -31.95
C TRP A 1076 -11.31 21.54 -31.42
N ASP A 1077 -11.24 20.85 -30.30
CA ASP A 1077 -12.36 20.48 -29.44
C ASP A 1077 -12.45 21.49 -28.28
N ALA A 1078 -13.37 22.45 -28.42
CA ALA A 1078 -13.56 23.51 -27.44
C ALA A 1078 -14.17 23.03 -26.12
N GLU A 1079 -14.94 21.94 -26.15
CA GLU A 1079 -15.60 21.37 -24.96
C GLU A 1079 -14.55 20.70 -24.06
N ARG A 1080 -13.65 19.92 -24.67
CA ARG A 1080 -12.58 19.23 -23.94
C ARG A 1080 -11.30 20.04 -23.79
N GLY A 1081 -11.25 21.25 -24.35
CA GLY A 1081 -10.03 22.04 -24.42
C GLY A 1081 -8.87 21.31 -25.12
N THR A 1082 -9.16 20.50 -26.15
CA THR A 1082 -8.21 19.56 -26.75
C THR A 1082 -7.97 19.83 -28.23
N VAL A 1083 -6.72 19.75 -28.66
CA VAL A 1083 -6.31 19.84 -30.06
C VAL A 1083 -5.93 18.46 -30.57
N TRP A 1084 -6.61 17.97 -31.60
CA TRP A 1084 -6.26 16.73 -32.30
C TRP A 1084 -5.20 17.02 -33.38
N LEU A 1085 -4.10 16.27 -33.33
CA LEU A 1085 -2.88 16.53 -34.08
C LEU A 1085 -2.62 15.41 -35.10
N ASP A 1086 -1.93 15.76 -36.20
CA ASP A 1086 -1.45 14.77 -37.18
C ASP A 1086 -0.24 13.99 -36.63
N ALA A 1087 -0.47 12.78 -36.12
CA ALA A 1087 0.58 11.90 -35.60
C ALA A 1087 1.67 11.56 -36.65
N GLY A 1088 1.39 11.73 -37.95
CA GLY A 1088 2.33 11.51 -39.04
C GLY A 1088 3.37 12.63 -39.24
N ALA A 1089 3.15 13.82 -38.67
CA ALA A 1089 4.06 14.96 -38.80
C ALA A 1089 5.37 14.80 -38.01
N GLU A 1090 6.48 15.36 -38.51
CA GLU A 1090 7.80 15.30 -37.85
C GLU A 1090 7.87 16.19 -36.62
N GLU A 1091 7.29 17.38 -36.75
CA GLU A 1091 7.10 18.32 -35.68
C GLU A 1091 5.81 19.08 -35.95
N ILE A 1092 5.06 19.37 -34.89
CA ILE A 1092 3.77 20.05 -34.95
C ILE A 1092 3.88 21.31 -34.10
N THR A 1093 3.54 22.45 -34.68
CA THR A 1093 3.42 23.71 -33.93
C THR A 1093 1.95 24.07 -33.81
N VAL A 1094 1.49 24.22 -32.57
CA VAL A 1094 0.14 24.64 -32.22
C VAL A 1094 0.21 26.05 -31.66
N THR A 1095 -0.70 26.91 -32.09
CA THR A 1095 -0.86 28.26 -31.52
C THR A 1095 -2.33 28.46 -31.21
N ALA A 1096 -2.65 28.89 -29.99
CA ALA A 1096 -4.01 29.07 -29.50
C ALA A 1096 -4.18 30.45 -28.84
N GLY A 1097 -5.14 31.26 -29.27
CA GLY A 1097 -5.29 32.64 -28.78
C GLY A 1097 -6.54 33.40 -29.26
N ASP A 1098 -6.61 34.68 -28.92
CA ASP A 1098 -7.79 35.56 -29.10
C ASP A 1098 -8.03 36.01 -30.57
N ALA A 1099 -7.00 36.02 -31.42
CA ALA A 1099 -7.11 36.29 -32.86
C ALA A 1099 -5.85 35.81 -33.61
N LEU A 1100 -5.91 34.64 -34.25
CA LEU A 1100 -4.85 34.22 -35.18
C LEU A 1100 -5.09 34.89 -36.54
N ALA A 1101 -4.13 35.71 -37.01
CA ALA A 1101 -4.17 36.23 -38.37
C ALA A 1101 -4.09 35.06 -39.38
N PRO A 1102 -4.85 35.07 -40.49
CA PRO A 1102 -4.84 33.97 -41.44
C PRO A 1102 -3.48 33.87 -42.14
N HIS A 1103 -2.64 32.94 -41.71
CA HIS A 1103 -1.41 32.59 -42.43
C HIS A 1103 -1.74 31.67 -43.61
N VAL A 1104 -1.91 32.26 -44.79
CA VAL A 1104 -1.71 31.57 -46.07
C VAL A 1104 -0.20 31.41 -46.26
N GLY A 1105 0.29 30.17 -46.19
CA GLY A 1105 1.70 29.87 -46.33
C GLY A 1105 1.97 28.41 -46.65
N ILE A 1106 1.46 27.94 -47.80
CA ILE A 1106 1.96 26.71 -48.43
C ILE A 1106 3.38 27.01 -48.93
N VAL A 1107 4.40 26.54 -48.21
CA VAL A 1107 5.77 26.45 -48.74
C VAL A 1107 5.87 25.10 -49.44
N MET A 1108 5.60 25.09 -50.75
CA MET A 1108 6.00 24.00 -51.64
C MET A 1108 7.51 24.08 -51.85
N SER A 1109 8.20 22.98 -51.54
CA SER A 1109 9.63 22.81 -51.76
C SER A 1109 9.98 23.01 -53.25
N GLY A 1110 10.94 23.90 -53.48
CA GLY A 1110 11.38 24.29 -54.83
C GLY A 1110 12.13 23.16 -55.54
N ALA A 1111 11.68 22.86 -56.76
CA ALA A 1111 12.44 22.12 -57.75
C ALA A 1111 13.64 22.96 -58.25
N SER A 1112 14.82 22.34 -58.30
CA SER A 1112 16.05 22.92 -58.86
C SER A 1112 15.90 23.23 -60.36
N PRO A 1113 16.41 24.36 -60.87
CA PRO A 1113 16.61 24.56 -62.30
C PRO A 1113 17.96 23.99 -62.77
N PRO A 1114 18.10 23.57 -64.05
CA PRO A 1114 19.32 22.97 -64.58
C PRO A 1114 20.39 24.03 -64.90
N PRO A 1115 21.66 23.64 -65.10
CA PRO A 1115 22.77 24.57 -65.20
C PRO A 1115 22.91 25.14 -66.62
N THR A 1116 23.18 26.44 -66.73
CA THR A 1116 23.75 27.05 -67.94
C THR A 1116 24.74 28.15 -67.58
N SER A 1117 26.01 27.86 -67.85
CA SER A 1117 27.11 28.72 -68.32
C SER A 1117 26.97 30.24 -68.20
N LEU A 1118 27.84 30.89 -67.42
CA LEU A 1118 29.14 31.48 -67.84
C LEU A 1118 29.86 32.08 -66.63
#